data_AF-A0A2R7Z085-F1
#
_entry.id   AF-A0A2R7Z085-F1
#
_cell.length_a   1.000
_cell.length_b   1.000
_cell.length_c   1.000
_cell.angle_alpha   90.00
_cell.angle_beta   90.00
_cell.angle_gamma   90.00
#
_symmetry.space_group_name_H-M   'P 1'
#
loop_
_entity.id
_entity.type
_entity.pdbx_description
1 polymer ?
#
loop_
_entity_poly.entity_id
_entity_poly.type
_entity_poly.pdbx_seq_one_letter_code
_entity_poly.pdbx_strand_id
1 'polypeptide(L)'
;MSRKLTGSKKQTDGGWTASLPIHRGATKRRTYTFTTEEAVDRWIAAGIAAIESDTDLPAPGAEGRVANKRTQKTGTDFRAMAERWHAERYEELRRGKHDRATSTLGHIKRIAAFMNERGLVLETMVRDEVKVLQATLTRSNTDITVRVPDGVDPTQQVTMAEALELPKMASKSTLKRRKAEGKLVPVDPSSAVHRFLVSDLYNEDILGPGGELRRGPRTNGSLSQDVAKDVMWAFEEICKYALDHGVDVPQDRSSLAMHITDKAPSAERQPVSLTRCADIASRLHVVHQLALWVMRILGLRISEAYGIRVYDVLDQGPGQYGAVAVKTQGGKKFTQIAPDGTKVTSDDKDELKTKNSKRVLVVPPALMDFIRLVVAVFHTDADGVIRQDARLIPGLNRRDAGGQAAFRTALADAAEAARVDCTPEEEVIDEVFSCTPHDMRRTILSDLDRLKVKGTHTRRFAGHLAGTAVLHRSYLLDDPKLRPARKIAVLIQKELTTNLPVGLVIPTTVRCTTGNQKFLALDGPRIDAELAERGSLVLTTDEGGEPLLGTVEAADLWDVTPKTARLWMAEGRVPSVPCGGRGKGQERRVRLCDAMALRQRLSTQITLVRLADEVQTTYHTVYQFVRAKGLELEAWGERDFIVPPATAALLREHYAHQAELHRRAVPYSKAAKELGTTVAAVEHLVEDGRLDKDERAYDGRRMVTRESLAGATQQPVRRPTPTVRDDLMTWAEVSAATGLASADIDALVADGMLVRVQHQRRRHVTRVSVLRYLAEHDPSRLALAV
;
A
#
# COMPACT_ATOMS: atom_id res chain seq x y z
N MET A 1 -45.35 52.41 -10.42
CA MET A 1 -44.68 52.36 -11.73
C MET A 1 -43.33 51.69 -11.55
N SER A 2 -43.11 50.50 -12.09
CA SER A 2 -41.83 49.79 -11.98
C SER A 2 -40.75 50.52 -12.78
N ARG A 3 -39.52 50.59 -12.25
CA ARG A 3 -38.37 51.17 -12.97
C ARG A 3 -38.14 50.38 -14.26
N LYS A 4 -37.89 51.08 -15.38
CA LYS A 4 -37.53 50.45 -16.65
C LYS A 4 -36.33 49.52 -16.45
N LEU A 5 -36.43 48.29 -16.95
CA LEU A 5 -35.35 47.32 -16.92
C LEU A 5 -34.21 47.83 -17.80
N THR A 6 -33.01 47.96 -17.24
CA THR A 6 -31.83 48.43 -17.98
C THR A 6 -30.72 47.38 -17.95
N GLY A 7 -30.18 47.08 -19.14
CA GLY A 7 -28.94 46.33 -19.30
C GLY A 7 -27.73 47.24 -19.04
N SER A 8 -26.59 46.66 -18.70
CA SER A 8 -25.32 47.39 -18.63
C SER A 8 -24.40 46.93 -19.77
N LYS A 9 -23.69 47.88 -20.38
CA LYS A 9 -22.62 47.63 -21.34
C LYS A 9 -21.31 48.27 -20.88
N LYS A 10 -20.18 47.60 -21.13
CA LYS A 10 -18.84 48.06 -20.77
C LYS A 10 -17.82 47.68 -21.84
N GLN A 11 -17.03 48.64 -22.30
CA GLN A 11 -15.90 48.38 -23.20
C GLN A 11 -14.73 47.74 -22.42
N THR A 12 -14.09 46.73 -23.01
CA THR A 12 -12.96 45.97 -22.47
C THR A 12 -11.92 45.73 -23.57
N ASP A 13 -10.70 45.35 -23.21
CA ASP A 13 -9.61 45.07 -24.16
C ASP A 13 -9.94 43.94 -25.15
N GLY A 14 -10.88 43.05 -24.78
CA GLY A 14 -11.36 41.95 -25.61
C GLY A 14 -12.69 42.21 -26.34
N GLY A 15 -13.20 43.45 -26.35
CA GLY A 15 -14.48 43.81 -26.98
C GLY A 15 -15.48 44.45 -26.01
N TRP A 16 -16.77 44.30 -26.28
CA TRP A 16 -17.85 44.91 -25.50
C TRP A 16 -18.58 43.89 -24.64
N THR A 17 -18.68 44.12 -23.34
CA THR A 17 -19.37 43.22 -22.41
C THR A 17 -20.78 43.72 -22.12
N ALA A 18 -21.79 42.87 -22.27
CA ALA A 18 -23.19 43.13 -21.97
C ALA A 18 -23.64 42.33 -20.75
N SER A 19 -24.46 42.90 -19.87
CA SER A 19 -24.99 42.21 -18.69
C SER A 19 -26.46 42.55 -18.42
N LEU A 20 -27.31 41.53 -18.27
CA LEU A 20 -28.74 41.62 -17.96
C LEU A 20 -29.12 40.65 -16.83
N PRO A 21 -30.08 40.98 -15.95
CA PRO A 21 -30.61 40.04 -14.96
C PRO A 21 -31.33 38.87 -15.65
N ILE A 22 -31.38 37.69 -15.04
CA ILE A 22 -31.97 36.49 -15.68
C ILE A 22 -33.51 36.60 -15.76
N HIS A 23 -34.16 37.27 -14.81
CA HIS A 23 -35.57 37.65 -14.81
C HIS A 23 -35.76 38.95 -14.03
N ARG A 24 -36.95 39.57 -14.08
CA ARG A 24 -37.22 40.84 -13.39
C ARG A 24 -37.07 40.68 -11.87
N GLY A 25 -36.13 41.41 -11.27
CA GLY A 25 -35.82 41.35 -9.83
C GLY A 25 -34.68 40.40 -9.44
N ALA A 26 -34.11 39.63 -10.37
CA ALA A 26 -33.00 38.72 -10.07
C ALA A 26 -31.71 39.48 -9.70
N THR A 27 -31.02 39.03 -8.64
CA THR A 27 -29.65 39.46 -8.32
C THR A 27 -28.63 38.85 -9.28
N LYS A 28 -28.91 37.66 -9.80
CA LYS A 28 -28.06 36.95 -10.76
C LYS A 28 -28.21 37.54 -12.16
N ARG A 29 -27.07 37.90 -12.76
CA ARG A 29 -27.00 38.48 -14.11
C ARG A 29 -26.30 37.52 -15.07
N ARG A 30 -26.73 37.54 -16.33
CA ARG A 30 -26.09 36.83 -17.44
C ARG A 30 -25.25 37.83 -18.23
N THR A 31 -24.00 37.46 -18.47
CA THR A 31 -23.01 38.35 -19.08
C THR A 31 -22.38 37.68 -20.30
N TYR A 32 -22.25 38.43 -21.40
CA TYR A 32 -21.61 37.98 -22.64
C TYR A 32 -20.69 39.06 -23.19
N THR A 33 -19.65 38.65 -23.91
CA THR A 33 -18.70 39.54 -24.59
C THR A 33 -18.90 39.46 -26.10
N PHE A 34 -18.97 40.63 -26.71
CA PHE A 34 -19.26 40.85 -28.12
C PHE A 34 -18.11 41.59 -28.80
N THR A 35 -17.91 41.36 -30.09
CA THR A 35 -16.91 42.05 -30.90
C THR A 35 -17.26 43.51 -31.19
N THR A 36 -18.55 43.85 -31.31
CA THR A 36 -19.02 45.21 -31.61
C THR A 36 -20.06 45.70 -30.60
N GLU A 37 -20.14 47.03 -30.44
CA GLU A 37 -21.13 47.68 -29.58
C GLU A 37 -22.57 47.43 -30.09
N GLU A 38 -22.76 47.44 -31.39
CA GLU A 38 -24.06 47.16 -32.04
C GLU A 38 -24.58 45.75 -31.75
N ALA A 39 -23.69 44.77 -31.60
CA ALA A 39 -24.08 43.41 -31.22
C ALA A 39 -24.49 43.32 -29.74
N VAL A 40 -23.86 44.13 -28.86
CA VAL A 40 -24.31 44.29 -27.47
C VAL A 40 -25.69 44.91 -27.41
N ASP A 41 -25.92 46.00 -28.15
CA ASP A 41 -27.19 46.72 -28.10
C ASP A 41 -28.34 45.86 -28.62
N ARG A 42 -28.13 45.10 -29.71
CA ARG A 42 -29.10 44.11 -30.21
C ARG A 42 -29.41 43.02 -29.20
N TRP A 43 -28.40 42.48 -28.52
CA TRP A 43 -28.60 41.43 -27.52
C TRP A 43 -29.30 41.97 -26.27
N ILE A 44 -28.97 43.18 -25.81
CA ILE A 44 -29.65 43.81 -24.68
C ILE A 44 -31.12 44.07 -25.00
N ALA A 45 -31.43 44.60 -26.19
CA ALA A 45 -32.80 44.83 -26.61
C ALA A 45 -33.61 43.53 -26.67
N ALA A 46 -33.05 42.47 -27.26
CA ALA A 46 -33.69 41.15 -27.32
C ALA A 46 -33.86 40.52 -25.93
N GLY A 47 -32.88 40.69 -25.03
CA GLY A 47 -32.95 40.18 -23.66
C GLY A 47 -33.97 40.91 -22.79
N ILE A 48 -34.16 42.21 -22.97
CA ILE A 48 -35.22 42.96 -22.28
C ILE A 48 -36.60 42.46 -22.75
N ALA A 49 -36.79 42.29 -24.06
CA ALA A 49 -38.04 41.75 -24.61
C ALA A 49 -38.33 40.32 -24.13
N ALA A 50 -37.31 39.48 -23.99
CA ALA A 50 -37.45 38.13 -23.44
C ALA A 50 -37.90 38.15 -21.96
N ILE A 51 -37.28 38.99 -21.13
CA ILE A 51 -37.66 39.13 -19.72
C ILE A 51 -39.07 39.72 -19.56
N GLU A 52 -39.47 40.65 -20.44
CA GLU A 52 -40.82 41.23 -20.41
C GLU A 52 -41.91 40.24 -20.88
N SER A 53 -41.53 39.23 -21.66
CA SER A 53 -42.41 38.16 -22.14
C SER A 53 -42.30 36.86 -21.33
N ASP A 54 -41.58 36.89 -20.19
CA ASP A 54 -41.30 35.74 -19.33
C ASP A 54 -40.68 34.53 -20.06
N THR A 55 -39.83 34.83 -21.05
CA THR A 55 -39.07 33.84 -21.84
C THR A 55 -37.58 33.89 -21.51
N ASP A 56 -36.88 32.78 -21.78
CA ASP A 56 -35.44 32.67 -21.53
C ASP A 56 -34.61 33.68 -22.35
N LEU A 57 -33.55 34.19 -21.72
CA LEU A 57 -32.61 35.10 -22.40
C LEU A 57 -32.03 34.47 -23.67
N PRO A 58 -32.03 35.18 -24.81
CA PRO A 58 -31.55 34.66 -26.08
C PRO A 58 -30.05 34.35 -26.00
N ALA A 59 -29.65 33.25 -26.64
CA ALA A 59 -28.24 32.96 -26.86
C ALA A 59 -27.63 34.00 -27.83
N PRO A 60 -26.41 34.50 -27.59
CA PRO A 60 -25.76 35.42 -28.53
C PRO A 60 -25.50 34.71 -29.87
N GLY A 61 -25.81 35.38 -30.98
CA GLY A 61 -25.58 34.86 -32.33
C GLY A 61 -24.11 34.57 -32.62
N ALA A 62 -23.83 33.62 -33.51
CA ALA A 62 -22.48 33.12 -33.81
C ALA A 62 -21.49 34.22 -34.26
N GLU A 63 -21.99 35.31 -34.85
CA GLU A 63 -21.20 36.41 -35.40
C GLU A 63 -20.64 37.37 -34.34
N GLY A 64 -21.11 37.30 -33.09
CA GLY A 64 -20.72 38.23 -32.03
C GLY A 64 -19.79 37.66 -30.97
N ARG A 65 -19.64 36.34 -30.85
CA ARG A 65 -18.97 35.75 -29.68
C ARG A 65 -17.46 35.76 -29.86
N VAL A 66 -16.75 36.53 -29.04
CA VAL A 66 -15.33 36.28 -28.83
C VAL A 66 -15.23 34.92 -28.17
N ALA A 67 -14.80 33.91 -28.93
CA ALA A 67 -14.48 32.61 -28.38
C ALA A 67 -13.48 32.85 -27.25
N ASN A 68 -13.77 32.35 -26.04
CA ASN A 68 -12.76 32.22 -24.98
C ASN A 68 -11.69 31.26 -25.50
N LYS A 69 -10.77 31.78 -26.31
CA LYS A 69 -9.49 31.15 -26.59
C LYS A 69 -8.81 31.09 -25.22
N ARG A 70 -8.83 29.89 -24.62
CA ARG A 70 -7.79 29.50 -23.66
C ARG A 70 -6.47 29.91 -24.29
N THR A 71 -5.87 30.95 -23.74
CA THR A 71 -4.54 31.43 -24.13
C THR A 71 -3.60 30.24 -24.09
N GLN A 72 -3.03 29.87 -25.24
CA GLN A 72 -1.87 28.98 -25.28
C GLN A 72 -0.77 29.65 -24.45
N LYS A 73 -0.34 28.96 -23.39
CA LYS A 73 0.68 29.42 -22.44
C LYS A 73 2.01 29.65 -23.16
N THR A 74 2.47 30.89 -23.24
CA THR A 74 3.87 31.25 -23.47
C THR A 74 4.55 31.36 -22.10
N GLY A 75 5.11 30.26 -21.59
CA GLY A 75 5.82 30.25 -20.30
C GLY A 75 6.35 28.87 -19.93
N THR A 76 7.27 28.81 -18.97
CA THR A 76 7.97 27.59 -18.59
C THR A 76 7.09 26.66 -17.77
N ASP A 77 6.93 25.41 -18.23
CA ASP A 77 6.21 24.39 -17.50
C ASP A 77 6.94 23.99 -16.21
N PHE A 78 6.23 24.06 -15.08
CA PHE A 78 6.76 23.69 -13.78
C PHE A 78 7.18 22.23 -13.73
N ARG A 79 6.38 21.33 -14.31
CA ARG A 79 6.63 19.89 -14.19
C ARG A 79 7.91 19.50 -14.91
N ALA A 80 8.11 19.97 -16.14
CA ALA A 80 9.34 19.75 -16.89
C ALA A 80 10.59 20.25 -16.12
N MET A 81 10.51 21.45 -15.52
CA MET A 81 11.63 21.99 -14.73
C MET A 81 11.87 21.21 -13.44
N ALA A 82 10.81 20.80 -12.75
CA ALA A 82 10.88 20.01 -11.53
C ALA A 82 11.45 18.61 -11.76
N GLU A 83 11.12 17.97 -12.89
CA GLU A 83 11.65 16.66 -13.27
C GLU A 83 13.16 16.75 -13.57
N ARG A 84 13.63 17.82 -14.23
CA ARG A 84 15.08 18.08 -14.44
C ARG A 84 15.83 18.31 -13.13
N TRP A 85 15.32 19.18 -12.27
CA TRP A 85 15.90 19.39 -10.93
C TRP A 85 15.97 18.10 -10.12
N HIS A 86 14.92 17.28 -10.20
CA HIS A 86 14.87 16.01 -9.48
C HIS A 86 15.94 15.02 -9.98
N ALA A 87 16.07 14.87 -11.30
CA ALA A 87 17.10 14.03 -11.92
C ALA A 87 18.51 14.48 -11.51
N GLU A 88 18.83 15.77 -11.67
CA GLU A 88 20.13 16.31 -11.29
C GLU A 88 20.41 16.12 -9.79
N ARG A 89 19.44 16.42 -8.92
CA ARG A 89 19.63 16.35 -7.47
C ARG A 89 19.77 14.92 -6.96
N TYR A 90 18.88 14.02 -7.38
CA TYR A 90 18.75 12.69 -6.78
C TYR A 90 19.41 11.58 -7.60
N GLU A 91 19.53 11.72 -8.92
CA GLU A 91 20.11 10.71 -9.79
C GLU A 91 21.59 11.03 -10.08
N GLU A 92 21.90 12.25 -10.50
CA GLU A 92 23.28 12.66 -10.84
C GLU A 92 24.12 12.96 -9.60
N LEU A 93 23.66 13.90 -8.75
CA LEU A 93 24.36 14.31 -7.53
C LEU A 93 24.14 13.34 -6.36
N ARG A 94 23.23 12.36 -6.50
CA ARG A 94 22.87 11.34 -5.49
C ARG A 94 22.56 11.94 -4.11
N ARG A 95 21.95 13.13 -4.07
CA ARG A 95 21.65 13.85 -2.82
C ARG A 95 20.34 13.38 -2.21
N GLY A 96 20.41 12.50 -1.22
CA GLY A 96 19.26 12.09 -0.41
C GLY A 96 18.93 10.60 -0.56
N LYS A 97 18.04 10.09 0.30
CA LYS A 97 17.63 8.68 0.27
C LYS A 97 16.59 8.44 -0.82
N HIS A 98 16.52 7.21 -1.36
CA HIS A 98 15.51 6.82 -2.35
C HIS A 98 14.09 7.15 -1.92
N ASP A 99 13.71 6.80 -0.68
CA ASP A 99 12.38 7.13 -0.12
C ASP A 99 12.07 8.64 -0.18
N ARG A 100 13.08 9.49 0.04
CA ARG A 100 12.93 10.95 -0.03
C ARG A 100 12.81 11.42 -1.48
N ALA A 101 13.54 10.81 -2.41
CA ALA A 101 13.39 11.07 -3.84
C ALA A 101 11.97 10.72 -4.33
N THR A 102 11.43 9.57 -3.90
CA THR A 102 10.06 9.14 -4.20
C THR A 102 9.00 10.07 -3.58
N SER A 103 9.17 10.44 -2.31
CA SER A 103 8.27 11.40 -1.65
C SER A 103 8.30 12.77 -2.34
N THR A 104 9.48 13.23 -2.76
CA THR A 104 9.63 14.51 -3.48
C THR A 104 8.89 14.49 -4.83
N LEU A 105 8.88 13.36 -5.57
CA LEU A 105 8.05 13.22 -6.78
C LEU A 105 6.55 13.38 -6.48
N GLY A 106 6.09 12.87 -5.33
CA GLY A 106 4.74 13.10 -4.85
C GLY A 106 4.44 14.58 -4.60
N HIS A 107 5.41 15.33 -4.05
CA HIS A 107 5.30 16.78 -3.84
C HIS A 107 5.25 17.53 -5.17
N ILE A 108 6.14 17.20 -6.11
CA ILE A 108 6.18 17.76 -7.46
C ILE A 108 4.84 17.57 -8.16
N LYS A 109 4.29 16.35 -8.14
CA LYS A 109 3.00 16.05 -8.76
C LYS A 109 1.86 16.92 -8.19
N ARG A 110 1.87 17.16 -6.88
CA ARG A 110 0.86 17.99 -6.21
C ARG A 110 0.94 19.45 -6.64
N ILE A 111 2.15 20.02 -6.67
CA ILE A 111 2.36 21.41 -7.10
C ILE A 111 2.00 21.56 -8.59
N ALA A 112 2.42 20.62 -9.43
CA ALA A 112 2.09 20.63 -10.85
C ALA A 112 0.57 20.55 -11.09
N ALA A 113 -0.16 19.74 -10.31
CA ALA A 113 -1.62 19.68 -10.39
C ALA A 113 -2.26 21.03 -10.05
N PHE A 114 -1.86 21.66 -8.95
CA PHE A 114 -2.32 23.01 -8.56
C PHE A 114 -2.07 24.04 -9.67
N MET A 115 -0.87 24.08 -10.23
CA MET A 115 -0.52 25.03 -11.28
C MET A 115 -1.29 24.75 -12.59
N ASN A 116 -1.52 23.48 -12.93
CA ASN A 116 -2.28 23.11 -14.12
C ASN A 116 -3.76 23.47 -14.01
N GLU A 117 -4.39 23.20 -12.87
CA GLU A 117 -5.79 23.55 -12.59
C GLU A 117 -6.05 25.06 -12.70
N ARG A 118 -5.07 25.87 -12.30
CA ARG A 118 -5.14 27.33 -12.35
C ARG A 118 -4.55 27.97 -13.60
N GLY A 119 -4.02 27.17 -14.52
CA GLY A 119 -3.40 27.70 -15.74
C GLY A 119 -2.14 28.53 -15.47
N LEU A 120 -1.37 28.21 -14.42
CA LEU A 120 -0.14 28.91 -14.03
C LEU A 120 1.11 28.29 -14.66
N VAL A 121 2.12 29.11 -14.92
CA VAL A 121 3.50 28.74 -15.28
C VAL A 121 4.47 29.29 -14.22
N LEU A 122 5.75 28.91 -14.27
CA LEU A 122 6.73 29.35 -13.27
C LEU A 122 6.82 30.88 -13.13
N GLU A 123 6.76 31.58 -14.25
CA GLU A 123 6.84 33.05 -14.35
C GLU A 123 5.62 33.74 -13.75
N THR A 124 4.47 33.04 -13.66
CA THR A 124 3.22 33.60 -13.11
C THR A 124 2.98 33.21 -11.65
N MET A 125 3.90 32.48 -11.01
CA MET A 125 3.79 32.09 -9.59
C MET A 125 4.20 33.25 -8.67
N VAL A 126 3.40 34.31 -8.69
CA VAL A 126 3.54 35.48 -7.82
C VAL A 126 3.15 35.18 -6.38
N ARG A 127 3.50 36.09 -5.45
CA ARG A 127 3.26 35.96 -4.01
C ARG A 127 1.84 35.49 -3.64
N ASP A 128 0.80 36.01 -4.30
CA ASP A 128 -0.58 35.67 -3.96
C ASP A 128 -0.97 34.24 -4.38
N GLU A 129 -0.50 33.76 -5.53
CA GLU A 129 -0.72 32.36 -5.92
C GLU A 129 0.03 31.38 -5.01
N VAL A 130 1.21 31.77 -4.51
CA VAL A 130 1.95 30.98 -3.51
C VAL A 130 1.19 30.92 -2.18
N LYS A 131 0.57 32.01 -1.72
CA LYS A 131 -0.31 31.98 -0.54
C LYS A 131 -1.50 31.06 -0.74
N VAL A 132 -2.10 31.05 -1.94
CA VAL A 132 -3.21 30.16 -2.24
C VAL A 132 -2.75 28.70 -2.27
N LEU A 133 -1.58 28.40 -2.86
CA LEU A 133 -0.96 27.08 -2.77
C LEU A 133 -0.79 26.66 -1.30
N GLN A 134 -0.16 27.49 -0.46
CA GLN A 134 0.00 27.20 0.96
C GLN A 134 -1.34 26.93 1.66
N ALA A 135 -2.36 27.74 1.38
CA ALA A 135 -3.70 27.57 1.94
C ALA A 135 -4.35 26.26 1.48
N THR A 136 -4.19 25.85 0.21
CA THR A 136 -4.70 24.55 -0.28
C THR A 136 -3.97 23.35 0.32
N LEU A 137 -2.72 23.52 0.74
CA LEU A 137 -1.96 22.45 1.41
C LEU A 137 -2.39 22.26 2.86
N THR A 138 -2.86 23.31 3.55
CA THR A 138 -3.14 23.27 5.00
C THR A 138 -4.63 23.35 5.36
N ARG A 139 -5.48 23.96 4.52
CA ARG A 139 -6.92 24.05 4.76
C ARG A 139 -7.64 22.82 4.26
N SER A 140 -8.44 22.23 5.13
CA SER A 140 -9.43 21.23 4.73
C SER A 140 -10.48 21.90 3.84
N ASN A 141 -10.63 21.40 2.62
CA ASN A 141 -11.63 21.94 1.68
C ASN A 141 -13.01 21.42 2.13
N THR A 142 -13.68 22.15 3.01
CA THR A 142 -14.91 21.73 3.70
C THR A 142 -16.20 21.93 2.90
N ASP A 143 -16.15 22.34 1.63
CA ASP A 143 -17.37 22.57 0.82
C ASP A 143 -17.55 21.54 -0.31
N ILE A 144 -17.49 20.24 0.00
CA ILE A 144 -17.90 19.20 -0.96
C ILE A 144 -18.94 18.29 -0.31
N THR A 145 -20.19 18.73 -0.33
CA THR A 145 -21.33 17.90 0.07
C THR A 145 -21.41 16.67 -0.84
N VAL A 146 -21.06 15.50 -0.30
CA VAL A 146 -21.34 14.22 -0.97
C VAL A 146 -22.85 13.99 -0.90
N ARG A 147 -23.55 14.20 -2.01
CA ARG A 147 -24.98 13.88 -2.13
C ARG A 147 -25.16 12.38 -2.38
N VAL A 148 -26.14 11.77 -1.70
CA VAL A 148 -26.67 10.44 -2.04
C VAL A 148 -27.03 10.45 -3.53
N PRO A 149 -26.61 9.44 -4.33
CA PRO A 149 -26.91 9.39 -5.76
C PRO A 149 -28.41 9.51 -6.04
N ASP A 150 -28.77 10.23 -7.11
CA ASP A 150 -30.16 10.37 -7.55
C ASP A 150 -30.80 8.99 -7.76
N GLY A 151 -32.00 8.78 -7.19
CA GLY A 151 -32.72 7.50 -7.24
C GLY A 151 -32.47 6.55 -6.06
N VAL A 152 -31.64 6.93 -5.08
CA VAL A 152 -31.43 6.17 -3.85
C VAL A 152 -32.10 6.89 -2.67
N ASP A 153 -32.96 6.20 -1.93
CA ASP A 153 -33.64 6.77 -0.76
C ASP A 153 -32.67 6.89 0.44
N PRO A 154 -32.36 8.10 0.92
CA PRO A 154 -31.43 8.32 2.02
C PRO A 154 -31.91 7.74 3.36
N THR A 155 -33.22 7.55 3.52
CA THR A 155 -33.85 7.06 4.76
C THR A 155 -33.98 5.54 4.81
N GLN A 156 -33.68 4.85 3.70
CA GLN A 156 -33.73 3.40 3.62
C GLN A 156 -32.72 2.77 4.58
N GLN A 157 -33.14 1.71 5.27
CA GLN A 157 -32.25 0.92 6.13
C GLN A 157 -31.82 -0.35 5.41
N VAL A 158 -30.52 -0.48 5.19
CA VAL A 158 -29.92 -1.60 4.46
C VAL A 158 -29.00 -2.42 5.37
N THR A 159 -28.94 -3.72 5.12
CA THR A 159 -27.94 -4.59 5.71
C THR A 159 -26.56 -4.34 5.09
N MET A 160 -25.51 -4.86 5.72
CA MET A 160 -24.14 -4.76 5.19
C MET A 160 -23.98 -5.43 3.81
N ALA A 161 -24.82 -6.41 3.46
CA ALA A 161 -24.79 -7.07 2.16
C ALA A 161 -25.44 -6.18 1.08
N GLU A 162 -26.65 -5.68 1.36
CA GLU A 162 -27.39 -4.76 0.48
C GLU A 162 -26.65 -3.44 0.29
N ALA A 163 -25.95 -2.94 1.32
CA ALA A 163 -25.12 -1.76 1.22
C ALA A 163 -24.08 -1.88 0.08
N LEU A 164 -23.50 -3.06 -0.13
CA LEU A 164 -22.47 -3.26 -1.17
C LEU A 164 -23.03 -3.19 -2.59
N GLU A 165 -24.34 -3.33 -2.75
CA GLU A 165 -25.04 -3.23 -4.03
C GLU A 165 -25.41 -1.78 -4.36
N LEU A 166 -25.25 -0.85 -3.42
CA LEU A 166 -25.54 0.56 -3.62
C LEU A 166 -24.51 1.22 -4.57
N PRO A 167 -24.95 2.17 -5.44
CA PRO A 167 -24.08 2.79 -6.42
C PRO A 167 -22.87 3.50 -5.79
N LYS A 168 -21.66 3.26 -6.31
CA LYS A 168 -20.41 3.90 -5.83
C LYS A 168 -20.10 3.63 -4.34
N MET A 169 -20.59 2.51 -3.78
CA MET A 169 -20.35 2.17 -2.38
C MET A 169 -18.92 1.67 -2.10
N ALA A 170 -18.44 1.89 -0.88
CA ALA A 170 -17.16 1.39 -0.39
C ALA A 170 -17.11 -0.15 -0.25
N SER A 171 -15.91 -0.72 -0.35
CA SER A 171 -15.68 -2.16 -0.20
C SER A 171 -16.11 -2.72 1.17
N LYS A 172 -16.45 -4.01 1.21
CA LYS A 172 -16.83 -4.75 2.43
C LYS A 172 -15.82 -4.62 3.57
N SER A 173 -14.52 -4.64 3.27
CA SER A 173 -13.47 -4.46 4.27
C SER A 173 -13.49 -3.07 4.91
N THR A 174 -13.82 -2.04 4.13
CA THR A 174 -13.90 -0.66 4.62
C THR A 174 -15.07 -0.49 5.57
N LEU A 175 -16.27 -0.93 5.17
CA LEU A 175 -17.46 -0.82 6.02
C LEU A 175 -17.30 -1.59 7.33
N LYS A 176 -16.70 -2.79 7.29
CA LYS A 176 -16.36 -3.57 8.49
C LYS A 176 -15.39 -2.83 9.41
N ARG A 177 -14.33 -2.23 8.85
CA ARG A 177 -13.36 -1.47 9.63
C ARG A 177 -14.00 -0.25 10.28
N ARG A 178 -14.83 0.50 9.54
CA ARG A 178 -15.52 1.68 10.07
C ARG A 178 -16.53 1.35 11.16
N LYS A 179 -17.22 0.20 11.06
CA LYS A 179 -18.04 -0.35 12.14
C LYS A 179 -17.19 -0.65 13.38
N ALA A 180 -16.03 -1.29 13.21
CA ALA A 180 -15.13 -1.60 14.33
C ALA A 180 -14.55 -0.35 15.01
N GLU A 181 -14.30 0.71 14.24
CA GLU A 181 -13.87 2.03 14.73
C GLU A 181 -15.03 2.87 15.33
N GLY A 182 -16.26 2.35 15.38
CA GLY A 182 -17.45 3.07 15.90
C GLY A 182 -17.98 4.19 15.00
N LYS A 183 -17.45 4.33 13.78
CA LYS A 183 -17.79 5.42 12.83
C LYS A 183 -18.96 5.10 11.90
N LEU A 184 -19.37 3.83 11.88
CA LEU A 184 -20.57 3.37 11.19
C LEU A 184 -21.43 2.64 12.23
N VAL A 185 -22.44 3.33 12.74
CA VAL A 185 -23.29 2.85 13.83
C VAL A 185 -24.55 2.22 13.23
N PRO A 186 -24.88 0.97 13.59
CA PRO A 186 -26.15 0.38 13.19
C PRO A 186 -27.32 1.11 13.86
N VAL A 187 -28.45 1.24 13.17
CA VAL A 187 -29.66 1.89 13.68
C VAL A 187 -30.14 1.23 14.98
N ASP A 188 -30.02 -0.11 15.03
CA ASP A 188 -30.22 -0.90 16.24
C ASP A 188 -28.97 -1.79 16.48
N PRO A 189 -28.10 -1.42 17.43
CA PRO A 189 -26.92 -2.21 17.79
C PRO A 189 -27.24 -3.55 18.46
N SER A 190 -28.45 -3.72 19.00
CA SER A 190 -28.86 -4.91 19.77
C SER A 190 -29.42 -6.04 18.91
N SER A 191 -29.77 -5.73 17.65
CA SER A 191 -30.32 -6.70 16.69
C SER A 191 -29.25 -7.67 16.16
N ALA A 192 -29.65 -8.94 15.98
CA ALA A 192 -28.80 -9.97 15.38
C ALA A 192 -28.40 -9.64 13.92
N VAL A 193 -29.18 -8.81 13.23
CA VAL A 193 -28.88 -8.32 11.88
C VAL A 193 -28.76 -6.80 11.93
N HIS A 194 -27.52 -6.33 11.83
CA HIS A 194 -27.22 -4.91 11.84
C HIS A 194 -27.68 -4.24 10.53
N ARG A 195 -28.55 -3.23 10.67
CA ARG A 195 -29.01 -2.37 9.58
C ARG A 195 -28.44 -0.96 9.74
N PHE A 196 -28.17 -0.31 8.62
CA PHE A 196 -27.56 1.03 8.54
C PHE A 196 -28.43 1.92 7.66
N LEU A 197 -28.53 3.21 8.00
CA LEU A 197 -29.17 4.18 7.12
C LEU A 197 -28.30 4.41 5.89
N VAL A 198 -28.94 4.52 4.72
CA VAL A 198 -28.24 4.82 3.48
C VAL A 198 -27.53 6.17 3.55
N SER A 199 -28.12 7.18 4.18
CA SER A 199 -27.47 8.48 4.43
C SER A 199 -26.13 8.35 5.15
N ASP A 200 -26.03 7.46 6.13
CA ASP A 200 -24.82 7.27 6.93
C ASP A 200 -23.72 6.61 6.12
N LEU A 201 -24.11 5.72 5.19
CA LEU A 201 -23.19 5.04 4.28
C LEU A 201 -22.57 5.98 3.24
N TYR A 202 -23.29 7.03 2.84
CA TYR A 202 -22.83 8.07 1.93
C TYR A 202 -22.22 9.29 2.62
N ASN A 203 -22.13 9.28 3.94
CA ASN A 203 -21.51 10.35 4.70
C ASN A 203 -20.02 10.51 4.30
N GLU A 204 -19.50 11.74 4.33
CA GLU A 204 -18.12 12.11 3.94
C GLU A 204 -17.05 11.35 4.73
N ASP A 205 -17.43 10.85 5.91
CA ASP A 205 -16.57 10.03 6.76
C ASP A 205 -16.34 8.61 6.23
N ILE A 206 -17.16 8.16 5.28
CA ILE A 206 -17.16 6.82 4.68
C ILE A 206 -16.70 6.85 3.21
N LEU A 207 -17.10 7.85 2.41
CA LEU A 207 -16.75 7.99 0.99
C LEU A 207 -15.88 9.23 0.71
N GLY A 208 -15.05 9.18 -0.35
CA GLY A 208 -14.32 10.35 -0.84
C GLY A 208 -15.18 11.29 -1.71
N PRO A 209 -14.70 12.52 -2.01
CA PRO A 209 -15.45 13.55 -2.76
C PRO A 209 -15.84 13.16 -4.19
N GLY A 210 -15.30 12.06 -4.75
CA GLY A 210 -15.70 11.50 -6.05
C GLY A 210 -16.53 10.21 -5.99
N GLY A 211 -16.92 9.75 -4.79
CA GLY A 211 -17.50 8.40 -4.61
C GLY A 211 -16.47 7.28 -4.72
N GLU A 212 -15.17 7.61 -4.73
CA GLU A 212 -14.07 6.63 -4.75
C GLU A 212 -13.47 6.39 -3.35
N LEU A 213 -12.84 5.24 -3.19
CA LEU A 213 -12.19 4.78 -1.96
C LEU A 213 -11.05 5.71 -1.52
N ARG A 214 -11.19 6.36 -0.35
CA ARG A 214 -10.05 7.00 0.35
C ARG A 214 -9.32 5.99 1.25
N ARG A 215 -8.02 5.76 0.99
CA ARG A 215 -7.10 5.05 1.89
C ARG A 215 -6.20 6.07 2.62
N GLY A 216 -6.25 6.09 3.96
CA GLY A 216 -5.31 6.85 4.79
C GLY A 216 -5.96 7.46 6.05
N PRO A 217 -5.16 7.90 7.04
CA PRO A 217 -5.62 8.69 8.17
C PRO A 217 -6.29 9.99 7.70
N ARG A 218 -7.19 10.50 8.53
CA ARG A 218 -7.97 11.71 8.27
C ARG A 218 -7.06 12.93 8.18
N THR A 219 -6.77 13.35 6.96
CA THR A 219 -6.67 14.77 6.69
C THR A 219 -7.67 15.08 5.58
N ASN A 220 -8.58 16.02 5.83
CA ASN A 220 -9.70 16.38 4.95
C ASN A 220 -9.19 17.11 3.69
N GLY A 221 -8.26 16.50 2.94
CA GLY A 221 -7.50 17.12 1.86
C GLY A 221 -6.26 17.91 2.31
N SER A 222 -6.19 18.31 3.58
CA SER A 222 -5.03 19.00 4.16
C SER A 222 -3.83 18.08 4.33
N LEU A 223 -2.62 18.61 4.35
CA LEU A 223 -1.41 17.90 4.76
C LEU A 223 -1.12 18.25 6.21
N SER A 224 -0.40 17.38 6.92
CA SER A 224 0.22 17.80 8.17
C SER A 224 1.16 18.98 7.89
N GLN A 225 1.32 19.88 8.86
CA GLN A 225 2.10 21.11 8.66
C GLN A 225 3.54 20.81 8.21
N ASP A 226 4.14 19.72 8.69
CA ASP A 226 5.49 19.33 8.30
C ASP A 226 5.56 18.78 6.88
N VAL A 227 4.57 18.00 6.44
CA VAL A 227 4.50 17.54 5.04
C VAL A 227 4.21 18.72 4.11
N ALA A 228 3.37 19.68 4.52
CA ALA A 228 3.16 20.92 3.77
C ALA A 228 4.48 21.71 3.65
N LYS A 229 5.25 21.85 4.74
CA LYS A 229 6.58 22.47 4.72
C LYS A 229 7.52 21.77 3.75
N ASP A 230 7.53 20.44 3.74
CA ASP A 230 8.37 19.68 2.80
C ASP A 230 7.93 19.86 1.33
N VAL A 231 6.63 20.05 1.06
CA VAL A 231 6.12 20.40 -0.27
C VAL A 231 6.60 21.80 -0.68
N MET A 232 6.48 22.79 0.21
CA MET A 232 6.94 24.15 -0.06
C MET A 232 8.46 24.27 -0.20
N TRP A 233 9.21 23.50 0.58
CA TRP A 233 10.65 23.38 0.42
C TRP A 233 11.03 22.87 -0.98
N ALA A 234 10.32 21.85 -1.49
CA ALA A 234 10.56 21.35 -2.85
C ALA A 234 10.24 22.43 -3.90
N PHE A 235 9.13 23.16 -3.75
CA PHE A 235 8.79 24.28 -4.62
C PHE A 235 9.89 25.35 -4.66
N GLU A 236 10.37 25.79 -3.49
CA GLU A 236 11.44 26.79 -3.39
C GLU A 236 12.73 26.34 -4.09
N GLU A 237 13.16 25.11 -3.86
CA GLU A 237 14.37 24.56 -4.49
C GLU A 237 14.24 24.47 -6.01
N ILE A 238 13.08 24.03 -6.52
CA ILE A 238 12.81 23.94 -7.97
C ILE A 238 12.85 25.32 -8.60
N CYS A 239 12.33 26.33 -7.94
CA CYS A 239 12.35 27.66 -8.51
C CYS A 239 13.70 28.37 -8.37
N LYS A 240 14.51 28.06 -7.35
CA LYS A 240 15.93 28.49 -7.33
C LYS A 240 16.66 27.88 -8.53
N TYR A 241 16.44 26.59 -8.76
CA TYR A 241 16.98 25.89 -9.93
C TYR A 241 16.52 26.53 -11.25
N ALA A 242 15.24 26.90 -11.35
CA ALA A 242 14.72 27.58 -12.54
C ALA A 242 15.36 28.96 -12.76
N LEU A 243 15.58 29.74 -11.68
CA LEU A 243 16.31 31.01 -11.73
C LEU A 243 17.75 30.80 -12.22
N ASP A 244 18.45 29.79 -11.70
CA ASP A 244 19.80 29.43 -12.13
C ASP A 244 19.86 29.03 -13.63
N HIS A 245 18.72 28.61 -14.19
CA HIS A 245 18.55 28.25 -15.61
C HIS A 245 17.91 29.36 -16.45
N GLY A 246 17.85 30.60 -15.95
CA GLY A 246 17.41 31.77 -16.72
C GLY A 246 15.90 31.93 -16.86
N VAL A 247 15.10 31.21 -16.07
CA VAL A 247 13.64 31.43 -16.00
C VAL A 247 13.36 32.61 -15.08
N ASP A 248 12.58 33.59 -15.54
CA ASP A 248 12.20 34.75 -14.75
C ASP A 248 11.11 34.39 -13.72
N VAL A 249 11.54 33.88 -12.56
CA VAL A 249 10.62 33.52 -11.48
C VAL A 249 10.44 34.71 -10.53
N PRO A 250 9.19 35.11 -10.19
CA PRO A 250 8.92 36.22 -9.28
C PRO A 250 9.71 36.12 -7.96
N GLN A 251 10.40 37.20 -7.57
CA GLN A 251 11.28 37.20 -6.39
C GLN A 251 10.55 37.47 -5.05
N ASP A 252 9.37 38.09 -5.12
CA ASP A 252 8.54 38.52 -3.99
C ASP A 252 7.91 37.37 -3.18
N ARG A 253 8.08 36.13 -3.63
CA ARG A 253 7.64 34.89 -2.97
C ARG A 253 8.61 34.37 -1.89
N SER A 254 9.89 34.72 -1.97
CA SER A 254 10.96 34.14 -1.13
C SER A 254 10.86 34.48 0.36
N SER A 255 10.05 35.48 0.71
CA SER A 255 9.81 35.95 2.09
C SER A 255 8.53 35.41 2.72
N LEU A 256 7.79 34.50 2.06
CA LEU A 256 6.55 33.93 2.59
C LEU A 256 6.83 32.79 3.58
N ALA A 257 6.76 33.10 4.87
CA ALA A 257 6.66 32.05 5.90
C ALA A 257 5.33 31.29 5.74
N MET A 258 5.38 29.96 5.86
CA MET A 258 4.17 29.14 5.83
C MET A 258 3.20 29.56 6.93
N HIS A 259 1.90 29.69 6.60
CA HIS A 259 0.85 29.91 7.58
C HIS A 259 0.91 28.81 8.66
N ILE A 260 1.17 29.21 9.91
CA ILE A 260 1.08 28.31 11.06
C ILE A 260 -0.40 28.09 11.31
N THR A 261 -0.90 26.86 11.13
CA THR A 261 -2.23 26.49 11.63
C THR A 261 -2.29 26.77 13.12
N ASP A 262 -3.40 27.32 13.64
CA ASP A 262 -3.65 27.58 15.08
C ASP A 262 -3.70 26.30 15.91
N LYS A 263 -2.67 25.46 15.80
CA LYS A 263 -2.49 24.27 16.60
C LYS A 263 -1.92 24.76 17.91
N ALA A 264 -2.63 24.48 19.01
CA ALA A 264 -2.08 24.67 20.34
C ALA A 264 -0.67 24.04 20.39
N PRO A 265 0.31 24.69 21.05
CA PRO A 265 1.63 24.11 21.22
C PRO A 265 1.48 22.70 21.77
N SER A 266 2.15 21.73 21.14
CA SER A 266 2.11 20.35 21.62
C SER A 266 2.56 20.32 23.07
N ALA A 267 1.75 19.71 23.94
CA ALA A 267 2.09 19.56 25.36
C ALA A 267 3.53 19.05 25.53
N GLU A 268 4.23 19.59 26.51
CA GLU A 268 5.60 19.19 26.81
C GLU A 268 5.62 17.72 27.25
N ARG A 269 6.17 16.85 26.40
CA ARG A 269 6.16 15.41 26.67
C ARG A 269 7.18 15.08 27.75
N GLN A 270 6.73 14.40 28.79
CA GLN A 270 7.63 13.93 29.84
C GLN A 270 8.48 12.72 29.38
N PRO A 271 9.78 12.68 29.72
CA PRO A 271 10.66 11.54 29.46
C PRO A 271 10.20 10.28 30.19
N VAL A 272 10.32 9.11 29.56
CA VAL A 272 9.94 7.82 30.17
C VAL A 272 11.00 7.37 31.20
N SER A 273 10.60 7.21 32.45
CA SER A 273 11.53 6.78 33.52
C SER A 273 12.05 5.36 33.30
N LEU A 274 13.21 5.05 33.90
CA LEU A 274 13.79 3.69 33.84
C LEU A 274 12.86 2.64 34.47
N THR A 275 12.18 2.98 35.57
CA THR A 275 11.19 2.10 36.22
C THR A 275 10.00 1.80 35.32
N ARG A 276 9.48 2.80 34.60
CA ARG A 276 8.41 2.60 33.61
C ARG A 276 8.89 1.76 32.44
N CYS A 277 10.13 1.96 31.97
CA CYS A 277 10.72 1.07 30.97
C CYS A 277 10.80 -0.38 31.45
N ALA A 278 11.06 -0.63 32.73
CA ALA A 278 11.05 -1.98 33.30
C ALA A 278 9.64 -2.59 33.38
N ASP A 279 8.63 -1.80 33.74
CA ASP A 279 7.22 -2.23 33.69
C ASP A 279 6.84 -2.69 32.27
N ILE A 280 7.24 -1.94 31.25
CA ILE A 280 7.02 -2.29 29.84
C ILE A 280 7.84 -3.53 29.47
N ALA A 281 9.12 -3.58 29.89
CA ALA A 281 10.00 -4.71 29.61
C ALA A 281 9.47 -6.04 30.16
N SER A 282 8.82 -6.08 31.33
CA SER A 282 8.21 -7.31 31.87
C SER A 282 7.13 -7.92 30.97
N ARG A 283 6.56 -7.12 30.07
CA ARG A 283 5.54 -7.52 29.07
C ARG A 283 6.12 -7.74 27.69
N LEU A 284 7.43 -7.63 27.54
CA LEU A 284 8.16 -7.87 26.30
C LEU A 284 8.97 -9.15 26.43
N HIS A 285 9.03 -9.92 25.34
CA HIS A 285 10.02 -10.98 25.21
C HIS A 285 11.45 -10.42 25.34
N VAL A 286 12.37 -11.23 25.86
CA VAL A 286 13.79 -10.90 26.12
C VAL A 286 14.50 -10.23 24.93
N VAL A 287 14.24 -10.67 23.69
CA VAL A 287 14.78 -10.03 22.47
C VAL A 287 14.29 -8.59 22.29
N HIS A 288 13.01 -8.34 22.58
CA HIS A 288 12.44 -6.99 22.51
C HIS A 288 12.88 -6.13 23.70
N GLN A 289 13.09 -6.73 24.88
CA GLN A 289 13.72 -6.02 26.00
C GLN A 289 15.12 -5.54 25.63
N LEU A 290 15.94 -6.39 24.97
CA LEU A 290 17.26 -5.97 24.48
C LEU A 290 17.14 -4.78 23.52
N ALA A 291 16.21 -4.83 22.55
CA ALA A 291 15.98 -3.73 21.62
C ALA A 291 15.62 -2.43 22.35
N LEU A 292 14.72 -2.50 23.33
CA LEU A 292 14.32 -1.37 24.17
C LEU A 292 15.54 -0.79 24.91
N TRP A 293 16.29 -1.62 25.64
CA TRP A 293 17.41 -1.14 26.46
C TRP A 293 18.57 -0.61 25.64
N VAL A 294 18.93 -1.26 24.53
CA VAL A 294 19.98 -0.76 23.63
C VAL A 294 19.61 0.64 23.11
N MET A 295 18.34 0.91 22.78
CA MET A 295 17.91 2.26 22.40
C MET A 295 17.87 3.23 23.58
N ARG A 296 17.32 2.80 24.73
CA ARG A 296 17.13 3.64 25.93
C ARG A 296 18.44 3.99 26.64
N ILE A 297 19.46 3.14 26.56
CA ILE A 297 20.73 3.28 27.28
C ILE A 297 21.80 3.86 26.36
N LEU A 298 21.88 3.40 25.10
CA LEU A 298 22.91 3.86 24.15
C LEU A 298 22.42 4.97 23.21
N GLY A 299 21.15 5.37 23.31
CA GLY A 299 20.57 6.45 22.51
C GLY A 299 20.55 6.15 21.02
N LEU A 300 20.46 4.89 20.62
CA LEU A 300 20.48 4.48 19.22
C LEU A 300 19.16 4.78 18.53
N ARG A 301 19.22 5.09 17.23
CA ARG A 301 18.01 5.02 16.39
C ARG A 301 17.61 3.55 16.23
N ILE A 302 16.32 3.27 16.08
CA ILE A 302 15.84 1.88 15.90
C ILE A 302 16.59 1.13 14.79
N SER A 303 16.84 1.77 13.64
CA SER A 303 17.59 1.12 12.57
C SER A 303 19.07 0.92 12.89
N GLU A 304 19.68 1.75 13.73
CA GLU A 304 21.06 1.54 14.21
C GLU A 304 21.12 0.38 15.21
N ALA A 305 20.14 0.27 16.13
CA ALA A 305 20.06 -0.83 17.08
C ALA A 305 19.96 -2.19 16.39
N TYR A 306 19.08 -2.30 15.39
CA TYR A 306 18.93 -3.52 14.57
C TYR A 306 20.07 -3.73 13.56
N GLY A 307 21.00 -2.78 13.41
CA GLY A 307 22.15 -2.89 12.52
C GLY A 307 23.38 -3.50 13.18
N ILE A 308 23.46 -3.49 14.52
CA ILE A 308 24.60 -4.01 15.28
C ILE A 308 24.72 -5.53 15.05
N ARG A 309 25.93 -6.01 14.80
CA ARG A 309 26.24 -7.44 14.76
C ARG A 309 26.98 -7.91 16.00
N VAL A 310 27.01 -9.21 16.24
CA VAL A 310 27.70 -9.80 17.41
C VAL A 310 29.18 -9.41 17.41
N TYR A 311 29.84 -9.46 16.26
CA TYR A 311 31.25 -9.05 16.15
C TYR A 311 31.48 -7.54 16.39
N ASP A 312 30.43 -6.70 16.31
CA ASP A 312 30.55 -5.25 16.60
C ASP A 312 30.60 -4.98 18.11
N VAL A 313 30.39 -6.01 18.95
CA VAL A 313 30.48 -5.96 20.41
C VAL A 313 31.89 -6.37 20.88
N LEU A 314 32.54 -5.49 21.64
CA LEU A 314 33.78 -5.77 22.35
C LEU A 314 33.46 -6.07 23.81
N ASP A 315 33.53 -7.35 24.17
CA ASP A 315 33.32 -7.85 25.52
C ASP A 315 34.65 -7.94 26.30
N GLN A 316 34.67 -7.46 27.55
CA GLN A 316 35.82 -7.55 28.48
C GLN A 316 35.58 -8.54 29.64
N GLY A 317 34.50 -9.30 29.59
CA GLY A 317 34.12 -10.27 30.61
C GLY A 317 33.15 -9.72 31.68
N PRO A 318 32.63 -10.61 32.54
CA PRO A 318 31.54 -10.32 33.48
C PRO A 318 31.79 -9.08 34.36
N GLY A 319 30.75 -8.25 34.55
CA GLY A 319 30.84 -7.04 35.38
C GLY A 319 31.72 -5.91 34.81
N GLN A 320 32.39 -6.11 33.67
CA GLN A 320 33.19 -5.08 33.02
C GLN A 320 32.39 -4.27 32.00
N TYR A 321 32.89 -3.06 31.73
CA TYR A 321 32.42 -2.24 30.61
C TYR A 321 32.78 -2.92 29.28
N GLY A 322 31.92 -2.72 28.28
CA GLY A 322 32.20 -3.15 26.91
C GLY A 322 32.20 -1.97 25.93
N ALA A 323 32.33 -2.28 24.65
CA ALA A 323 32.16 -1.29 23.58
C ALA A 323 31.31 -1.85 22.44
N VAL A 324 30.59 -0.97 21.75
CA VAL A 324 29.81 -1.33 20.56
C VAL A 324 30.14 -0.38 19.42
N ALA A 325 30.50 -0.94 18.26
CA ALA A 325 30.69 -0.20 17.02
C ALA A 325 29.35 -0.01 16.29
N VAL A 326 28.93 1.25 16.13
CA VAL A 326 27.72 1.61 15.38
C VAL A 326 28.14 2.07 13.99
N LYS A 327 27.95 1.20 12.99
CA LYS A 327 28.39 1.47 11.61
C LYS A 327 27.35 1.19 10.52
N THR A 328 26.31 0.44 10.84
CA THR A 328 25.32 -0.13 9.92
C THR A 328 23.89 0.21 10.38
N GLN A 329 22.93 0.05 9.47
CA GLN A 329 21.50 0.10 9.77
C GLN A 329 20.84 -1.21 9.35
N GLY A 330 19.92 -1.72 10.17
CA GLY A 330 19.23 -2.98 9.93
C GLY A 330 17.76 -2.93 10.34
N GLY A 331 17.10 -4.09 10.23
CA GLY A 331 15.77 -4.32 10.80
C GLY A 331 14.57 -3.92 9.94
N LYS A 332 14.80 -3.36 8.75
CA LYS A 332 13.79 -3.13 7.71
C LYS A 332 14.40 -3.37 6.33
N LYS A 333 13.56 -3.47 5.30
CA LYS A 333 14.03 -3.47 3.92
C LYS A 333 14.56 -2.08 3.55
N PHE A 334 15.75 -2.03 2.98
CA PHE A 334 16.39 -0.85 2.43
C PHE A 334 16.54 -1.03 0.93
N THR A 335 15.91 -0.12 0.17
CA THR A 335 16.12 -0.04 -1.27
C THR A 335 17.38 0.79 -1.53
N GLN A 336 18.33 0.21 -2.24
CA GLN A 336 19.58 0.83 -2.65
C GLN A 336 19.72 0.74 -4.17
N ILE A 337 20.44 1.68 -4.76
CA ILE A 337 20.81 1.64 -6.18
C ILE A 337 22.22 1.08 -6.21
N ALA A 338 22.40 -0.07 -6.87
CA ALA A 338 23.69 -0.70 -7.08
C ALA A 338 24.55 0.15 -8.05
N PRO A 339 25.87 -0.09 -8.12
CA PRO A 339 26.77 0.67 -9.01
C PRO A 339 26.37 0.65 -10.48
N ASP A 340 25.67 -0.40 -10.91
CA ASP A 340 25.13 -0.60 -12.26
C ASP A 340 23.77 0.08 -12.51
N GLY A 341 23.25 0.84 -11.53
CA GLY A 341 21.95 1.50 -11.60
C GLY A 341 20.76 0.61 -11.23
N THR A 342 20.96 -0.68 -10.94
CA THR A 342 19.87 -1.60 -10.59
C THR A 342 19.37 -1.36 -9.15
N LYS A 343 18.08 -1.60 -8.92
CA LYS A 343 17.48 -1.48 -7.58
C LYS A 343 17.68 -2.78 -6.81
N VAL A 344 18.48 -2.73 -5.75
CA VAL A 344 18.70 -3.86 -4.85
C VAL A 344 17.99 -3.58 -3.52
N THR A 345 17.14 -4.52 -3.10
CA THR A 345 16.51 -4.47 -1.78
C THR A 345 17.30 -5.34 -0.82
N SER A 346 17.82 -4.75 0.24
CA SER A 346 18.66 -5.40 1.26
C SER A 346 18.00 -5.30 2.63
N ASP A 347 18.28 -6.23 3.54
CA ASP A 347 17.81 -6.14 4.94
C ASP A 347 18.71 -5.26 5.81
N ASP A 348 19.88 -4.87 5.29
CA ASP A 348 20.91 -4.07 5.95
C ASP A 348 21.46 -2.99 5.03
N LYS A 349 22.01 -1.94 5.63
CA LYS A 349 22.70 -0.86 4.95
C LYS A 349 23.98 -0.50 5.71
N ASP A 350 25.13 -0.63 5.06
CA ASP A 350 26.46 -0.34 5.63
C ASP A 350 26.78 1.15 5.79
N GLU A 351 25.89 2.00 5.28
CA GLU A 351 26.00 3.45 5.38
C GLU A 351 24.97 4.03 6.36
N LEU A 352 25.49 4.69 7.38
CA LEU A 352 24.72 5.62 8.21
C LEU A 352 24.40 6.91 7.43
N LYS A 353 23.54 7.78 8.00
CA LYS A 353 23.06 9.02 7.35
C LYS A 353 24.20 9.91 6.79
N THR A 354 25.39 9.83 7.39
CA THR A 354 26.63 10.43 6.86
C THR A 354 27.82 9.50 7.15
N LYS A 355 28.91 9.58 6.35
CA LYS A 355 30.18 8.87 6.65
C LYS A 355 30.70 9.16 8.08
N ASN A 356 30.38 10.35 8.59
CA ASN A 356 30.76 10.85 9.92
C ASN A 356 29.87 10.36 11.08
N SER A 357 28.83 9.57 10.79
CA SER A 357 27.91 9.04 11.81
C SER A 357 28.41 7.75 12.48
N LYS A 358 29.47 7.13 11.93
CA LYS A 358 30.09 5.93 12.51
C LYS A 358 30.73 6.28 13.85
N ARG A 359 30.41 5.53 14.90
CA ARG A 359 30.87 5.82 16.27
C ARG A 359 31.02 4.56 17.10
N VAL A 360 31.90 4.60 18.09
CA VAL A 360 32.02 3.58 19.13
C VAL A 360 31.38 4.13 20.41
N LEU A 361 30.51 3.34 21.03
CA LEU A 361 29.88 3.66 22.31
C LEU A 361 30.43 2.72 23.38
N VAL A 362 30.69 3.25 24.57
CA VAL A 362 31.04 2.44 25.74
C VAL A 362 29.74 1.95 26.38
N VAL A 363 29.66 0.63 26.60
CA VAL A 363 28.47 -0.04 27.11
C VAL A 363 28.63 -0.28 28.61
N PRO A 364 27.66 0.13 29.45
CA PRO A 364 27.73 -0.10 30.89
C PRO A 364 27.61 -1.60 31.23
N PRO A 365 28.22 -2.05 32.35
CA PRO A 365 28.21 -3.46 32.77
C PRO A 365 26.83 -4.13 32.73
N ALA A 366 25.79 -3.49 33.27
CA ALA A 366 24.45 -4.06 33.31
C ALA A 366 23.88 -4.37 31.92
N LEU A 367 24.18 -3.54 30.92
CA LEU A 367 23.79 -3.80 29.53
C LEU A 367 24.69 -4.84 28.86
N MET A 368 25.98 -4.88 29.21
CA MET A 368 26.86 -5.94 28.74
C MET A 368 26.45 -7.32 29.25
N ASP A 369 26.04 -7.43 30.52
CA ASP A 369 25.53 -8.68 31.09
C ASP A 369 24.27 -9.15 30.34
N PHE A 370 23.37 -8.23 29.98
CA PHE A 370 22.23 -8.57 29.15
C PHE A 370 22.65 -8.98 27.72
N ILE A 371 23.60 -8.27 27.10
CA ILE A 371 24.13 -8.66 25.79
C ILE A 371 24.71 -10.08 25.83
N ARG A 372 25.46 -10.43 26.88
CA ARG A 372 26.00 -11.79 27.06
C ARG A 372 24.91 -12.85 27.17
N LEU A 373 23.85 -12.57 27.93
CA LEU A 373 22.67 -13.45 28.01
C LEU A 373 22.11 -13.74 26.60
N VAL A 374 21.88 -12.69 25.81
CA VAL A 374 21.31 -12.86 24.47
C VAL A 374 22.27 -13.58 23.53
N VAL A 375 23.57 -13.31 23.62
CA VAL A 375 24.59 -14.03 22.83
C VAL A 375 24.62 -15.50 23.19
N ALA A 376 24.59 -15.84 24.49
CA ALA A 376 24.56 -17.21 24.96
C ALA A 376 23.33 -17.97 24.43
N VAL A 377 22.13 -17.38 24.59
CA VAL A 377 20.88 -18.08 24.27
C VAL A 377 20.60 -18.16 22.76
N PHE A 378 20.83 -17.06 22.02
CA PHE A 378 20.35 -16.91 20.64
C PHE A 378 21.45 -16.99 19.57
N HIS A 379 22.72 -16.76 19.95
CA HIS A 379 23.83 -16.66 19.00
C HIS A 379 24.91 -17.71 19.20
N THR A 380 24.80 -18.53 20.25
CA THR A 380 25.71 -19.64 20.52
C THR A 380 25.00 -20.93 20.14
N ASP A 381 25.67 -21.79 19.36
CA ASP A 381 25.15 -23.11 19.04
C ASP A 381 25.45 -24.14 20.14
N ALA A 382 25.01 -25.38 19.94
CA ALA A 382 25.18 -26.47 20.91
C ALA A 382 26.65 -26.82 21.18
N ASP A 383 27.56 -26.51 20.25
CA ASP A 383 29.00 -26.74 20.38
C ASP A 383 29.72 -25.57 21.07
N GLY A 384 28.98 -24.53 21.48
CA GLY A 384 29.53 -23.34 22.12
C GLY A 384 30.09 -22.30 21.14
N VAL A 385 29.86 -22.45 19.83
CA VAL A 385 30.39 -21.55 18.81
C VAL A 385 29.49 -20.33 18.67
N ILE A 386 30.06 -19.15 18.86
CA ILE A 386 29.35 -17.88 18.74
C ILE A 386 29.29 -17.45 17.26
N ARG A 387 28.09 -17.18 16.77
CA ARG A 387 27.82 -16.64 15.44
C ARG A 387 28.14 -15.15 15.36
N GLN A 388 29.42 -14.84 15.15
CA GLN A 388 29.95 -13.47 15.07
C GLN A 388 29.22 -12.58 14.04
N ASP A 389 28.83 -13.15 12.90
CA ASP A 389 28.24 -12.39 11.78
C ASP A 389 26.74 -12.08 11.94
N ALA A 390 26.09 -12.70 12.94
CA ALA A 390 24.67 -12.51 13.23
C ALA A 390 24.38 -11.09 13.74
N ARG A 391 23.15 -10.62 13.54
CA ARG A 391 22.68 -9.38 14.17
C ARG A 391 22.57 -9.59 15.68
N LEU A 392 23.03 -8.62 16.45
CA LEU A 392 22.97 -8.67 17.91
C LEU A 392 21.52 -8.85 18.40
N ILE A 393 20.57 -8.09 17.84
CA ILE A 393 19.14 -8.30 18.10
C ILE A 393 18.63 -9.39 17.15
N PRO A 394 18.26 -10.58 17.65
CA PRO A 394 17.80 -11.68 16.81
C PRO A 394 16.53 -11.33 16.02
N GLY A 395 16.42 -11.84 14.80
CA GLY A 395 15.18 -11.83 14.04
C GLY A 395 14.26 -12.95 14.51
N LEU A 396 12.99 -12.62 14.79
CA LEU A 396 12.03 -13.59 15.33
C LEU A 396 11.46 -14.53 14.25
N ASN A 397 11.10 -13.97 13.08
CA ASN A 397 10.44 -14.72 12.00
C ASN A 397 11.43 -15.26 10.95
N ARG A 398 12.57 -14.59 10.79
CA ARG A 398 13.63 -14.95 9.85
C ARG A 398 14.97 -14.61 10.46
N ARG A 399 15.95 -15.49 10.24
CA ARG A 399 17.33 -15.31 10.68
C ARG A 399 17.88 -13.98 10.15
N ASP A 400 18.42 -13.16 11.04
CA ASP A 400 19.12 -11.91 10.73
C ASP A 400 18.33 -10.94 9.81
N ALA A 401 16.99 -10.97 9.81
CA ALA A 401 16.16 -10.15 8.92
C ALA A 401 14.92 -9.55 9.60
N GLY A 402 14.56 -8.33 9.21
CA GLY A 402 13.40 -7.61 9.76
C GLY A 402 13.49 -7.32 11.27
N GLY A 403 12.34 -7.18 11.93
CA GLY A 403 12.23 -7.02 13.39
C GLY A 403 11.71 -5.66 13.86
N GLN A 404 11.94 -4.56 13.12
CA GLN A 404 11.48 -3.24 13.57
C GLN A 404 9.94 -3.14 13.70
N ALA A 405 9.20 -3.69 12.73
CA ALA A 405 7.74 -3.65 12.75
C ALA A 405 7.18 -4.48 13.91
N ALA A 406 7.70 -5.70 14.09
CA ALA A 406 7.31 -6.57 15.21
C ALA A 406 7.60 -5.93 16.57
N PHE A 407 8.76 -5.28 16.72
CA PHE A 407 9.08 -4.55 17.94
C PHE A 407 8.18 -3.33 18.16
N ARG A 408 7.84 -2.56 17.12
CA ARG A 408 6.90 -1.44 17.27
C ARG A 408 5.54 -1.91 17.77
N THR A 409 5.01 -2.99 17.20
CA THR A 409 3.74 -3.59 17.64
C THR A 409 3.86 -4.09 19.08
N ALA A 410 4.87 -4.89 19.39
CA ALA A 410 5.07 -5.42 20.74
C ALA A 410 5.26 -4.31 21.79
N LEU A 411 5.97 -3.23 21.46
CA LEU A 411 6.15 -2.07 22.33
C LEU A 411 4.83 -1.33 22.57
N ALA A 412 4.01 -1.16 21.53
CA ALA A 412 2.70 -0.56 21.64
C ALA A 412 1.78 -1.39 22.57
N ASP A 413 1.67 -2.68 22.30
CA ASP A 413 0.84 -3.61 23.09
C ASP A 413 1.31 -3.69 24.56
N ALA A 414 2.63 -3.75 24.78
CA ALA A 414 3.22 -3.80 26.12
C ALA A 414 3.02 -2.51 26.91
N ALA A 415 3.12 -1.35 26.24
CA ALA A 415 2.87 -0.05 26.86
C ALA A 415 1.39 0.11 27.20
N GLU A 416 0.48 -0.24 26.28
CA GLU A 416 -0.97 -0.24 26.53
C GLU A 416 -1.31 -1.13 27.75
N ALA A 417 -0.76 -2.34 27.80
CA ALA A 417 -0.92 -3.25 28.93
C ALA A 417 -0.25 -2.77 30.23
N ALA A 418 0.74 -1.87 30.15
CA ALA A 418 1.33 -1.18 31.29
C ALA A 418 0.58 0.12 31.64
N ARG A 419 -0.51 0.44 30.93
CA ARG A 419 -1.25 1.71 31.02
C ARG A 419 -0.34 2.93 30.79
N VAL A 420 0.61 2.77 29.87
CA VAL A 420 1.46 3.83 29.32
C VAL A 420 1.00 4.07 27.89
N ASP A 421 0.59 5.29 27.57
CA ASP A 421 0.09 5.57 26.22
C ASP A 421 1.23 5.50 25.18
N CYS A 422 0.89 4.98 24.02
CA CYS A 422 1.77 4.74 22.88
C CYS A 422 1.27 5.44 21.61
N THR A 423 0.29 6.34 21.73
CA THR A 423 -0.26 7.08 20.60
C THR A 423 0.83 7.81 19.79
N PRO A 424 0.82 7.67 18.45
CA PRO A 424 1.70 8.43 17.55
C PRO A 424 1.50 9.94 17.67
N GLU A 425 2.46 10.71 17.14
CA GLU A 425 2.59 12.16 17.35
C GLU A 425 1.38 13.04 17.00
N GLU A 426 0.38 12.51 16.29
CA GLU A 426 -0.71 13.29 15.70
C GLU A 426 -2.03 13.27 16.51
N GLU A 427 -2.16 12.45 17.57
CA GLU A 427 -3.45 12.23 18.28
C GLU A 427 -3.44 12.47 19.81
N VAL A 428 -2.45 13.18 20.37
CA VAL A 428 -2.37 13.37 21.83
C VAL A 428 -3.34 14.46 22.32
N ILE A 429 -4.26 14.07 23.20
CA ILE A 429 -4.99 14.94 24.15
C ILE A 429 -4.19 14.91 25.47
N ASP A 430 -4.10 16.05 26.16
CA ASP A 430 -3.32 16.41 27.36
C ASP A 430 -2.77 15.31 28.30
N GLU A 431 -1.58 15.59 28.87
CA GLU A 431 -0.93 14.91 30.03
C GLU A 431 -0.51 13.44 29.89
N VAL A 432 -0.34 12.89 28.68
CA VAL A 432 -0.02 11.47 28.51
C VAL A 432 1.38 11.21 27.93
N PHE A 433 2.09 10.24 28.52
CA PHE A 433 3.40 9.74 28.08
C PHE A 433 3.29 9.13 26.68
N SER A 434 4.30 9.33 25.80
CA SER A 434 4.40 8.66 24.51
C SER A 434 5.63 7.75 24.51
N CYS A 435 5.43 6.45 24.28
CA CYS A 435 6.47 5.42 24.33
C CYS A 435 6.82 4.89 22.92
N THR A 436 7.38 5.75 22.06
CA THR A 436 7.90 5.30 20.75
C THR A 436 9.40 4.96 20.81
N PRO A 437 9.94 4.21 19.83
CA PRO A 437 11.39 4.00 19.72
C PRO A 437 12.19 5.32 19.62
N HIS A 438 11.58 6.39 19.11
CA HIS A 438 12.22 7.71 19.07
C HIS A 438 12.25 8.36 20.46
N ASP A 439 11.21 8.17 21.26
CA ASP A 439 11.14 8.68 22.64
C ASP A 439 12.19 8.06 23.55
N MET A 440 12.51 6.77 23.37
CA MET A 440 13.60 6.10 24.09
C MET A 440 14.94 6.82 23.91
N ARG A 441 15.23 7.23 22.66
CA ARG A 441 16.43 7.99 22.33
C ARG A 441 16.36 9.42 22.87
N ARG A 442 15.21 10.09 22.79
CA ARG A 442 15.04 11.45 23.31
C ARG A 442 15.25 11.50 24.82
N THR A 443 14.68 10.53 25.52
CA THR A 443 14.73 10.41 26.99
C THR A 443 16.16 10.33 27.52
N ILE A 444 17.04 9.51 26.92
CA ILE A 444 18.44 9.45 27.37
C ILE A 444 19.21 10.75 27.10
N LEU A 445 18.88 11.49 26.04
CA LEU A 445 19.50 12.79 25.80
C LEU A 445 19.09 13.81 26.86
N SER A 446 17.81 13.78 27.28
CA SER A 446 17.32 14.57 28.42
C SER A 446 17.99 14.15 29.74
N ASP A 447 18.19 12.86 29.99
CA ASP A 447 18.92 12.38 31.18
C ASP A 447 20.36 12.88 31.21
N LEU A 448 21.07 12.84 30.08
CA LEU A 448 22.45 13.33 30.01
C LEU A 448 22.54 14.83 30.25
N ASP A 449 21.54 15.60 29.82
CA ASP A 449 21.43 17.02 30.12
C ASP A 449 21.18 17.27 31.61
N ARG A 450 20.25 16.53 32.23
CA ARG A 450 20.02 16.51 33.69
C ARG A 450 21.29 16.15 34.47
N LEU A 451 22.08 15.20 33.97
CA LEU A 451 23.37 14.79 34.53
C LEU A 451 24.52 15.77 34.22
N LYS A 452 24.22 16.93 33.61
CA LYS A 452 25.16 18.01 33.29
C LYS A 452 26.34 17.56 32.41
N VAL A 453 26.10 16.60 31.51
CA VAL A 453 27.10 16.18 30.51
C VAL A 453 27.28 17.31 29.48
N LYS A 454 28.53 17.67 29.17
CA LYS A 454 28.82 18.74 28.19
C LYS A 454 28.11 18.45 26.86
N GLY A 455 27.39 19.44 26.32
CA GLY A 455 26.58 19.29 25.10
C GLY A 455 27.36 18.85 23.84
N THR A 456 28.69 19.04 23.78
CA THR A 456 29.53 18.47 22.72
C THR A 456 29.69 16.95 22.84
N HIS A 457 29.80 16.42 24.07
CA HIS A 457 29.83 14.98 24.34
C HIS A 457 28.46 14.34 24.12
N THR A 458 27.38 14.99 24.54
CA THR A 458 26.00 14.53 24.29
C THR A 458 25.70 14.46 22.78
N ARG A 459 26.11 15.48 22.01
CA ARG A 459 25.98 15.46 20.55
C ARG A 459 26.84 14.37 19.89
N ARG A 460 28.04 14.07 20.40
CA ARG A 460 28.87 12.96 19.90
C ARG A 460 28.26 11.59 20.23
N PHE A 461 27.78 11.40 21.46
CA PHE A 461 27.06 10.20 21.89
C PHE A 461 25.83 9.93 21.00
N ALA A 462 25.05 10.97 20.73
CA ALA A 462 23.90 10.91 19.82
C ALA A 462 24.29 10.69 18.35
N GLY A 463 25.54 10.90 17.94
CA GLY A 463 25.94 10.94 16.54
C GLY A 463 25.40 12.16 15.77
N HIS A 464 25.23 13.30 16.46
CA HIS A 464 24.86 14.60 15.89
C HIS A 464 26.08 15.46 15.50
N LEU A 465 27.29 15.12 15.97
CA LEU A 465 28.55 15.74 15.57
C LEU A 465 29.52 14.67 15.05
N ALA A 466 30.38 15.04 14.10
CA ALA A 466 31.44 14.17 13.60
C ALA A 466 32.40 13.79 14.75
N GLY A 467 32.64 12.49 14.91
CA GLY A 467 33.76 11.98 15.71
C GLY A 467 35.02 11.87 14.85
N THR A 468 36.19 12.07 15.45
CA THR A 468 37.49 11.70 14.86
C THR A 468 37.65 10.17 14.92
N ALA A 469 36.81 9.42 14.19
CA ALA A 469 36.83 7.97 14.23
C ALA A 469 37.82 7.42 13.20
N VAL A 470 39.03 7.07 13.67
CA VAL A 470 39.94 6.17 12.96
C VAL A 470 39.50 4.75 13.31
N LEU A 471 38.74 4.06 12.45
CA LEU A 471 38.26 2.69 12.73
C LEU A 471 39.41 1.66 12.61
N HIS A 472 40.34 1.62 13.57
CA HIS A 472 41.22 0.46 13.74
C HIS A 472 40.54 -0.54 14.70
N ARG A 473 40.56 -1.82 14.35
CA ARG A 473 39.97 -2.96 15.08
C ARG A 473 40.54 -3.17 16.51
N SER A 474 41.46 -2.32 16.96
CA SER A 474 42.30 -2.50 18.16
C SER A 474 42.07 -1.44 19.24
N TYR A 475 40.88 -0.81 19.31
CA TYR A 475 40.54 0.08 20.42
C TYR A 475 40.50 -0.70 21.74
N LEU A 476 41.53 -0.52 22.56
CA LEU A 476 41.48 -0.84 23.99
C LEU A 476 40.57 0.20 24.66
N LEU A 477 39.71 -0.21 25.61
CA LEU A 477 38.81 0.70 26.35
C LEU A 477 39.56 1.78 27.15
N ASP A 478 40.88 1.64 27.28
CA ASP A 478 41.79 2.62 27.87
C ASP A 478 42.29 3.69 26.88
N ASP A 479 41.84 3.66 25.62
CA ASP A 479 42.12 4.72 24.64
C ASP A 479 41.66 6.08 25.21
N PRO A 480 42.57 7.08 25.33
CA PRO A 480 42.23 8.42 25.79
C PRO A 480 41.04 9.06 25.05
N LYS A 481 40.79 8.70 23.78
CA LYS A 481 39.67 9.18 22.95
C LYS A 481 38.31 8.66 23.44
N LEU A 482 38.27 7.52 24.14
CA LEU A 482 37.05 6.94 24.72
C LEU A 482 36.75 7.45 26.14
N ARG A 483 37.66 8.20 26.79
CA ARG A 483 37.45 8.74 28.15
C ARG A 483 36.10 9.46 28.34
N PRO A 484 35.62 10.33 27.41
CA PRO A 484 34.32 10.97 27.58
C PRO A 484 33.15 9.97 27.50
N ALA A 485 33.24 8.97 26.63
CA ALA A 485 32.23 7.92 26.51
C ALA A 485 32.20 7.01 27.74
N ARG A 486 33.37 6.67 28.31
CA ARG A 486 33.49 5.93 29.57
C ARG A 486 32.88 6.70 30.74
N LYS A 487 33.10 8.02 30.85
CA LYS A 487 32.45 8.86 31.87
C LYS A 487 30.92 8.83 31.75
N ILE A 488 30.39 8.89 30.53
CA ILE A 488 28.95 8.76 30.29
C ILE A 488 28.46 7.37 30.74
N ALA A 489 29.16 6.29 30.36
CA ALA A 489 28.79 4.93 30.75
C ALA A 489 28.80 4.72 32.28
N VAL A 490 29.75 5.33 33.01
CA VAL A 490 29.79 5.32 34.49
C VAL A 490 28.56 6.00 35.09
N LEU A 491 28.17 7.17 34.57
CA LEU A 491 26.98 7.88 35.05
C LEU A 491 25.71 7.08 34.77
N ILE A 492 25.59 6.50 33.57
CA ILE A 492 24.48 5.63 33.20
C ILE A 492 24.44 4.40 34.11
N GLN A 493 25.57 3.72 34.32
CA GLN A 493 25.62 2.55 35.21
C GLN A 493 25.16 2.91 36.62
N LYS A 494 25.54 4.08 37.14
CA LYS A 494 25.06 4.56 38.44
C LYS A 494 23.53 4.72 38.43
N GLU A 495 22.95 5.37 37.43
CA GLU A 495 21.50 5.52 37.31
C GLU A 495 20.78 4.16 37.18
N LEU A 496 21.35 3.20 36.45
CA LEU A 496 20.80 1.86 36.32
C LEU A 496 20.81 1.14 37.68
N THR A 497 21.93 1.14 38.40
CA THR A 497 22.03 0.50 39.72
C THR A 497 21.09 1.15 40.74
N THR A 498 20.89 2.48 40.69
CA THR A 498 19.99 3.19 41.60
C THR A 498 18.51 2.94 41.28
N ASN A 499 18.11 2.99 40.01
CA ASN A 499 16.69 2.96 39.63
C ASN A 499 16.20 1.57 39.21
N LEU A 500 17.10 0.63 38.91
CA LEU A 500 16.80 -0.73 38.46
C LEU A 500 17.72 -1.74 39.18
N PRO A 501 17.59 -1.92 40.50
CA PRO A 501 18.45 -2.83 41.28
C PRO A 501 18.30 -4.29 40.85
N VAL A 502 17.16 -4.66 40.25
CA VAL A 502 16.88 -6.00 39.70
C VAL A 502 17.58 -6.27 38.37
N GLY A 503 18.29 -5.29 37.80
CA GLY A 503 18.97 -5.40 36.51
C GLY A 503 18.08 -5.04 35.31
N LEU A 504 18.58 -5.34 34.10
CA LEU A 504 17.91 -5.02 32.83
C LEU A 504 17.12 -6.19 32.25
N VAL A 505 17.39 -7.41 32.70
CA VAL A 505 16.66 -8.61 32.31
C VAL A 505 15.46 -8.71 33.23
N ILE A 506 14.31 -8.24 32.75
CA ILE A 506 13.09 -8.24 33.56
C ILE A 506 12.34 -9.55 33.28
N PRO A 507 12.04 -10.38 34.30
CA PRO A 507 11.32 -11.63 34.09
C PRO A 507 10.00 -11.40 33.34
N THR A 508 9.73 -12.23 32.33
CA THR A 508 8.54 -12.12 31.49
C THR A 508 7.86 -13.46 31.29
N THR A 509 6.55 -13.47 31.05
CA THR A 509 5.80 -14.66 30.63
C THR A 509 5.70 -14.79 29.10
N VAL A 510 6.18 -13.81 28.35
CA VAL A 510 6.05 -13.76 26.88
C VAL A 510 7.13 -14.62 26.23
N ARG A 511 6.72 -15.56 25.35
CA ARG A 511 7.63 -16.46 24.61
C ARG A 511 7.90 -15.98 23.19
N CYS A 512 9.08 -16.30 22.64
CA CYS A 512 9.44 -16.03 21.24
C CYS A 512 9.44 -17.27 20.34
N THR A 513 8.98 -18.39 20.87
CA THR A 513 9.14 -19.71 20.27
C THR A 513 7.83 -20.25 19.70
N THR A 514 6.80 -19.39 19.64
CA THR A 514 5.48 -19.75 19.11
C THR A 514 5.49 -19.84 17.58
N GLY A 515 4.51 -20.53 17.00
CA GLY A 515 4.37 -20.74 15.54
C GLY A 515 4.36 -19.47 14.68
N ASN A 516 4.00 -18.31 15.24
CA ASN A 516 4.12 -17.00 14.58
C ASN A 516 5.58 -16.58 14.33
N GLN A 517 6.54 -17.22 14.98
CA GLN A 517 7.99 -16.95 14.95
C GLN A 517 8.73 -18.19 14.44
N LYS A 518 8.38 -18.59 13.21
CA LYS A 518 8.78 -19.87 12.58
C LYS A 518 10.26 -20.24 12.71
N PHE A 519 11.16 -19.26 12.72
CA PHE A 519 12.58 -19.51 12.82
C PHE A 519 13.00 -19.95 14.23
N LEU A 520 12.57 -19.22 15.27
CA LEU A 520 12.90 -19.53 16.66
C LEU A 520 12.08 -20.72 17.19
N ALA A 521 10.90 -20.98 16.63
CA ALA A 521 10.08 -22.13 16.99
C ALA A 521 10.77 -23.49 16.76
N LEU A 522 11.76 -23.57 15.84
CA LEU A 522 12.54 -24.79 15.60
C LEU A 522 13.44 -25.16 16.79
N ASP A 523 13.97 -24.16 17.47
CA ASP A 523 14.89 -24.29 18.62
C ASP A 523 14.20 -23.87 19.94
N GLY A 524 12.87 -23.82 19.90
CA GLY A 524 12.04 -23.23 20.94
C GLY A 524 12.21 -23.86 22.32
N PRO A 525 12.17 -25.20 22.45
CA PRO A 525 12.35 -25.87 23.73
C PRO A 525 13.69 -25.55 24.41
N ARG A 526 14.80 -25.47 23.65
CA ARG A 526 16.12 -25.12 24.18
C ARG A 526 16.14 -23.68 24.67
N ILE A 527 15.69 -22.75 23.82
CA ILE A 527 15.66 -21.31 24.14
C ILE A 527 14.82 -21.06 25.40
N ASP A 528 13.61 -21.62 25.47
CA ASP A 528 12.73 -21.40 26.63
C ASP A 528 13.31 -22.04 27.90
N ALA A 529 13.94 -23.21 27.82
CA ALA A 529 14.60 -23.85 28.95
C ALA A 529 15.76 -22.99 29.47
N GLU A 530 16.64 -22.51 28.59
CA GLU A 530 17.77 -21.66 28.99
C GLU A 530 17.31 -20.31 29.57
N LEU A 531 16.26 -19.70 29.02
CA LEU A 531 15.70 -18.47 29.56
C LEU A 531 15.02 -18.70 30.92
N ALA A 532 14.35 -19.85 31.11
CA ALA A 532 13.72 -20.21 32.37
C ALA A 532 14.76 -20.52 33.46
N GLU A 533 15.80 -21.29 33.14
CA GLU A 533 16.92 -21.58 34.05
C GLU A 533 17.59 -20.30 34.56
N ARG A 534 17.70 -19.29 33.69
CA ARG A 534 18.29 -17.98 34.01
C ARG A 534 17.29 -17.00 34.62
N GLY A 535 16.08 -17.45 34.99
CA GLY A 535 15.03 -16.63 35.60
C GLY A 535 14.47 -15.51 34.70
N SER A 536 14.78 -15.54 33.41
CA SER A 536 14.38 -14.52 32.43
C SER A 536 12.99 -14.79 31.85
N LEU A 537 12.62 -16.07 31.71
CA LEU A 537 11.29 -16.51 31.30
C LEU A 537 10.58 -17.17 32.49
N VAL A 538 9.43 -16.62 32.87
CA VAL A 538 8.55 -17.18 33.89
C VAL A 538 7.51 -18.05 33.19
N LEU A 539 7.72 -19.36 33.23
CA LEU A 539 6.72 -20.32 32.75
C LEU A 539 5.56 -20.34 33.75
N THR A 540 4.34 -20.08 33.28
CA THR A 540 3.16 -20.37 34.11
C THR A 540 3.06 -21.88 34.20
N THR A 541 3.13 -22.46 35.39
CA THR A 541 3.05 -23.90 35.58
C THR A 541 1.74 -24.31 36.24
N ASP A 542 1.38 -25.58 36.10
CA ASP A 542 0.36 -26.19 36.95
C ASP A 542 0.92 -26.56 38.34
N GLU A 543 0.09 -27.20 39.18
CA GLU A 543 0.48 -27.67 40.52
C GLU A 543 1.62 -28.70 40.51
N GLY A 544 1.85 -29.38 39.38
CA GLY A 544 2.95 -30.34 39.18
C GLY A 544 4.22 -29.70 38.61
N GLY A 545 4.24 -28.38 38.40
CA GLY A 545 5.38 -27.69 37.79
C GLY A 545 5.42 -27.79 36.26
N GLU A 546 4.37 -28.30 35.62
CA GLU A 546 4.35 -28.42 34.16
C GLU A 546 3.94 -27.11 33.48
N PRO A 547 4.68 -26.63 32.45
CA PRO A 547 4.33 -25.41 31.74
C PRO A 547 2.93 -25.44 31.10
N LEU A 548 2.17 -24.38 31.30
CA LEU A 548 0.82 -24.16 30.77
C LEU A 548 0.85 -23.14 29.63
N LEU A 549 0.33 -23.53 28.47
CA LEU A 549 0.16 -22.70 27.28
C LEU A 549 -1.18 -21.99 27.27
N GLY A 550 -1.17 -20.69 26.96
CA GLY A 550 -2.38 -19.93 26.65
C GLY A 550 -3.04 -20.36 25.35
N THR A 551 -4.25 -19.86 25.09
CA THR A 551 -5.02 -20.21 23.87
C THR A 551 -4.25 -19.86 22.59
N VAL A 552 -3.60 -18.69 22.55
CA VAL A 552 -2.86 -18.23 21.36
C VAL A 552 -1.61 -19.07 21.13
N GLU A 553 -0.86 -19.38 22.20
CA GLU A 553 0.36 -20.18 22.12
C GLU A 553 0.08 -21.61 21.66
N ALA A 554 -1.02 -22.20 22.15
CA ALA A 554 -1.46 -23.52 21.71
C ALA A 554 -1.97 -23.51 20.25
N ALA A 555 -2.70 -22.46 19.85
CA ALA A 555 -3.16 -22.30 18.47
C ALA A 555 -1.99 -22.24 17.49
N ASP A 556 -0.98 -21.46 17.84
CA ASP A 556 0.28 -21.35 17.12
C ASP A 556 1.02 -22.69 17.05
N LEU A 557 1.03 -23.48 18.14
CA LEU A 557 1.69 -24.78 18.19
C LEU A 557 1.00 -25.82 17.29
N TRP A 558 -0.33 -25.74 17.17
CA TRP A 558 -1.14 -26.67 16.38
C TRP A 558 -1.39 -26.20 14.94
N ASP A 559 -0.90 -25.01 14.57
CA ASP A 559 -1.14 -24.36 13.28
C ASP A 559 -2.63 -24.16 12.98
N VAL A 560 -3.39 -23.69 13.98
CA VAL A 560 -4.83 -23.39 13.88
C VAL A 560 -5.15 -21.98 14.36
N THR A 561 -6.38 -21.52 14.10
CA THR A 561 -6.81 -20.21 14.62
C THR A 561 -7.00 -20.25 16.14
N PRO A 562 -6.79 -19.13 16.87
CA PRO A 562 -7.09 -19.05 18.30
C PRO A 562 -8.54 -19.41 18.65
N LYS A 563 -9.48 -19.15 17.73
CA LYS A 563 -10.88 -19.56 17.88
C LYS A 563 -11.00 -21.09 17.90
N THR A 564 -10.34 -21.78 16.96
CA THR A 564 -10.31 -23.24 16.87
C THR A 564 -9.63 -23.85 18.09
N ALA A 565 -8.47 -23.32 18.51
CA ALA A 565 -7.76 -23.80 19.70
C ALA A 565 -8.63 -23.66 20.96
N ARG A 566 -9.28 -22.50 21.15
CA ARG A 566 -10.22 -22.29 22.26
C ARG A 566 -11.37 -23.29 22.24
N LEU A 567 -11.91 -23.58 21.06
CA LEU A 567 -12.97 -24.56 20.89
C LEU A 567 -12.47 -25.97 21.28
N TRP A 568 -11.29 -26.39 20.81
CA TRP A 568 -10.71 -27.70 21.16
C TRP A 568 -10.48 -27.86 22.67
N MET A 569 -10.00 -26.80 23.34
CA MET A 569 -9.84 -26.78 24.80
C MET A 569 -11.18 -26.81 25.52
N ALA A 570 -12.19 -26.12 25.00
CA ALA A 570 -13.53 -26.06 25.59
C ALA A 570 -14.30 -27.38 25.42
N GLU A 571 -14.18 -28.02 24.27
CA GLU A 571 -14.77 -29.32 23.96
C GLU A 571 -14.02 -30.51 24.60
N GLY A 572 -12.89 -30.25 25.26
CA GLY A 572 -12.09 -31.29 25.93
C GLY A 572 -11.32 -32.20 24.96
N ARG A 573 -11.12 -31.79 23.70
CA ARG A 573 -10.31 -32.54 22.72
C ARG A 573 -8.83 -32.58 23.12
N VAL A 574 -8.40 -31.62 23.92
CA VAL A 574 -7.09 -31.59 24.59
C VAL A 574 -7.35 -31.28 26.06
N PRO A 575 -6.73 -32.02 27.00
CA PRO A 575 -6.82 -31.69 28.42
C PRO A 575 -6.39 -30.24 28.66
N SER A 576 -7.24 -29.46 29.31
CA SER A 576 -6.98 -28.05 29.58
C SER A 576 -7.45 -27.66 30.96
N VAL A 577 -6.68 -26.83 31.64
CA VAL A 577 -6.94 -26.32 32.98
C VAL A 577 -7.51 -24.90 32.88
N PRO A 578 -8.59 -24.56 33.60
CA PRO A 578 -9.01 -23.18 33.72
C PRO A 578 -8.03 -22.39 34.60
N CYS A 579 -7.53 -21.27 34.09
CA CYS A 579 -6.67 -20.32 34.79
C CYS A 579 -7.34 -18.94 34.87
N GLY A 580 -7.26 -18.29 36.03
CA GLY A 580 -7.90 -17.00 36.32
C GLY A 580 -9.17 -17.13 37.19
N GLY A 581 -9.59 -16.01 37.80
CA GLY A 581 -10.74 -15.96 38.71
C GLY A 581 -12.08 -16.30 38.05
N ARG A 582 -13.08 -16.70 38.84
CA ARG A 582 -14.44 -17.04 38.35
C ARG A 582 -15.06 -15.86 37.59
N GLY A 583 -15.40 -16.03 36.31
CA GLY A 583 -16.15 -15.03 35.52
C GLY A 583 -15.65 -14.84 34.07
N LYS A 584 -15.97 -13.68 33.47
CA LYS A 584 -15.68 -13.28 32.06
C LYS A 584 -14.18 -13.20 31.69
N GLY A 585 -13.27 -13.65 32.56
CA GLY A 585 -11.82 -13.67 32.34
C GLY A 585 -11.17 -15.04 32.55
N GLN A 586 -11.95 -16.13 32.63
CA GLN A 586 -11.42 -17.48 32.79
C GLN A 586 -10.78 -17.95 31.47
N GLU A 587 -9.45 -17.94 31.41
CA GLU A 587 -8.69 -18.44 30.28
C GLU A 587 -8.49 -19.96 30.46
N ARG A 588 -8.69 -20.76 29.42
CA ARG A 588 -8.29 -22.17 29.45
C ARG A 588 -6.85 -22.27 28.95
N ARG A 589 -6.01 -22.97 29.70
CA ARG A 589 -4.62 -23.25 29.36
C ARG A 589 -4.39 -24.74 29.23
N VAL A 590 -3.44 -25.14 28.40
CA VAL A 590 -3.12 -26.54 28.13
C VAL A 590 -1.70 -26.83 28.58
N ARG A 591 -1.49 -27.98 29.22
CA ARG A 591 -0.16 -28.47 29.56
C ARG A 591 0.70 -28.66 28.30
N LEU A 592 1.97 -28.26 28.35
CA LEU A 592 2.85 -28.35 27.19
C LEU A 592 2.96 -29.81 26.68
N CYS A 593 2.99 -30.81 27.56
CA CYS A 593 3.03 -32.22 27.13
C CYS A 593 1.79 -32.61 26.32
N ASP A 594 0.60 -32.22 26.78
CA ASP A 594 -0.67 -32.49 26.09
C ASP A 594 -0.73 -31.76 24.74
N ALA A 595 -0.25 -30.51 24.70
CA ALA A 595 -0.19 -29.73 23.48
C ALA A 595 0.80 -30.31 22.46
N MET A 596 1.96 -30.80 22.92
CA MET A 596 2.96 -31.49 22.08
C MET A 596 2.47 -32.86 21.61
N ALA A 597 1.78 -33.62 22.46
CA ALA A 597 1.17 -34.89 22.10
C ALA A 597 0.12 -34.71 20.99
N LEU A 598 -0.72 -33.68 21.09
CA LEU A 598 -1.66 -33.33 20.01
C LEU A 598 -0.90 -32.92 18.74
N ARG A 599 0.12 -32.07 18.84
CA ARG A 599 0.94 -31.67 17.68
C ARG A 599 1.56 -32.90 16.99
N GLN A 600 2.06 -33.87 17.75
CA GLN A 600 2.62 -35.10 17.20
C GLN A 600 1.55 -35.97 16.53
N ARG A 601 0.34 -36.01 17.09
CA ARG A 601 -0.82 -36.67 16.47
C ARG A 601 -1.19 -36.00 15.14
N LEU A 602 -1.19 -34.68 15.10
CA LEU A 602 -1.45 -33.89 13.89
C LEU A 602 -0.32 -34.02 12.85
N SER A 603 0.94 -34.13 13.27
CA SER A 603 2.08 -34.22 12.36
C SER A 603 2.14 -35.55 11.62
N THR A 604 1.64 -36.62 12.26
CA THR A 604 1.50 -37.97 11.69
C THR A 604 0.29 -38.13 10.78
N GLN A 605 -0.63 -37.17 10.78
CA GLN A 605 -1.81 -37.14 9.93
C GLN A 605 -1.64 -36.16 8.76
N ILE A 606 -2.27 -36.46 7.63
CA ILE A 606 -2.29 -35.58 6.45
C ILE A 606 -3.58 -34.78 6.51
N THR A 607 -3.51 -33.47 6.74
CA THR A 607 -4.69 -32.61 6.66
C THR A 607 -4.94 -32.20 5.21
N LEU A 608 -6.20 -31.90 4.87
CA LEU A 608 -6.59 -31.49 3.52
C LEU A 608 -5.91 -30.17 3.10
N VAL A 609 -5.68 -29.26 4.07
CA VAL A 609 -4.94 -28.01 3.86
C VAL A 609 -3.49 -28.31 3.49
N ARG A 610 -2.79 -29.12 4.30
CA ARG A 610 -1.39 -29.49 4.06
C ARG A 610 -1.21 -30.21 2.72
N LEU A 611 -2.17 -31.08 2.37
CA LEU A 611 -2.15 -31.78 1.10
C LEU A 611 -2.40 -30.84 -0.09
N ALA A 612 -3.26 -29.82 0.07
CA ALA A 612 -3.47 -28.81 -0.96
C ALA A 612 -2.19 -27.99 -1.23
N ASP A 613 -1.50 -27.59 -0.16
CA ASP A 613 -0.20 -26.92 -0.27
C ASP A 613 0.85 -27.82 -0.92
N GLU A 614 0.89 -29.10 -0.54
CA GLU A 614 1.81 -30.10 -1.10
C GLU A 614 1.63 -30.27 -2.62
N VAL A 615 0.37 -30.37 -3.09
CA VAL A 615 0.06 -30.50 -4.52
C VAL A 615 -0.07 -29.14 -5.24
N GLN A 616 0.35 -28.06 -4.59
CA GLN A 616 0.43 -26.69 -5.13
C GLN A 616 -0.91 -26.16 -5.70
N THR A 617 -2.00 -26.42 -5.00
CA THR A 617 -3.34 -25.96 -5.41
C THR A 617 -4.11 -25.39 -4.22
N THR A 618 -5.35 -24.95 -4.45
CA THR A 618 -6.17 -24.41 -3.35
C THR A 618 -6.92 -25.51 -2.61
N TYR A 619 -7.10 -25.32 -1.29
CA TYR A 619 -7.95 -26.17 -0.45
C TYR A 619 -9.32 -26.43 -1.11
N HIS A 620 -9.93 -25.39 -1.69
CA HIS A 620 -11.27 -25.51 -2.27
C HIS A 620 -11.29 -26.40 -3.52
N THR A 621 -10.24 -26.33 -4.35
CA THR A 621 -10.11 -27.19 -5.54
C THR A 621 -9.96 -28.66 -5.15
N VAL A 622 -9.13 -28.97 -4.14
CA VAL A 622 -8.94 -30.33 -3.64
C VAL A 622 -10.23 -30.84 -3.00
N TYR A 623 -10.88 -30.02 -2.17
CA TYR A 623 -12.15 -30.39 -1.53
C TYR A 623 -13.26 -30.67 -2.55
N GLN A 624 -13.39 -29.84 -3.59
CA GLN A 624 -14.35 -30.07 -4.68
C GLN A 624 -14.06 -31.39 -5.42
N PHE A 625 -12.78 -31.68 -5.70
CA PHE A 625 -12.39 -32.93 -6.35
C PHE A 625 -12.74 -34.14 -5.48
N VAL A 626 -12.39 -34.10 -4.19
CA VAL A 626 -12.70 -35.16 -3.23
C VAL A 626 -14.21 -35.41 -3.20
N ARG A 627 -15.01 -34.35 -3.10
CA ARG A 627 -16.48 -34.45 -3.10
C ARG A 627 -17.02 -35.00 -4.42
N ALA A 628 -16.48 -34.58 -5.56
CA ALA A 628 -16.91 -35.03 -6.88
C ALA A 628 -16.58 -36.51 -7.13
N LYS A 629 -15.49 -37.01 -6.55
CA LYS A 629 -15.05 -38.41 -6.64
C LYS A 629 -15.56 -39.30 -5.51
N GLY A 630 -16.30 -38.73 -4.55
CA GLY A 630 -16.80 -39.46 -3.39
C GLY A 630 -15.68 -40.04 -2.52
N LEU A 631 -14.51 -39.40 -2.48
CA LEU A 631 -13.40 -39.89 -1.67
C LEU A 631 -13.66 -39.62 -0.18
N GLU A 632 -13.25 -40.55 0.67
CA GLU A 632 -13.46 -40.44 2.12
C GLU A 632 -12.55 -39.37 2.74
N LEU A 633 -13.14 -38.56 3.60
CA LEU A 633 -12.46 -37.60 4.47
C LEU A 633 -12.96 -37.79 5.89
N GLU A 634 -12.04 -37.77 6.84
CA GLU A 634 -12.36 -37.78 8.26
C GLU A 634 -12.54 -36.34 8.74
N ALA A 635 -13.71 -36.01 9.28
CA ALA A 635 -13.99 -34.67 9.75
C ALA A 635 -13.09 -34.33 10.96
N TRP A 636 -12.35 -33.22 10.84
CA TRP A 636 -11.46 -32.71 11.88
C TRP A 636 -11.84 -31.26 12.22
N GLY A 637 -12.96 -31.09 12.93
CA GLY A 637 -13.50 -29.77 13.29
C GLY A 637 -14.54 -29.25 12.29
N GLU A 638 -14.84 -27.95 12.37
CA GLU A 638 -15.96 -27.35 11.60
C GLU A 638 -15.68 -27.25 10.09
N ARG A 639 -14.40 -27.17 9.69
CA ARG A 639 -13.98 -26.97 8.30
C ARG A 639 -12.70 -27.70 7.87
N ASP A 640 -12.04 -28.43 8.78
CA ASP A 640 -10.82 -29.16 8.43
C ASP A 640 -11.09 -30.66 8.37
N PHE A 641 -10.30 -31.35 7.54
CA PHE A 641 -10.43 -32.77 7.30
C PHE A 641 -9.07 -33.44 7.37
N ILE A 642 -9.02 -34.60 8.00
CA ILE A 642 -7.92 -35.54 7.85
C ILE A 642 -8.18 -36.35 6.58
N VAL A 643 -7.13 -36.47 5.78
CA VAL A 643 -7.14 -37.22 4.52
C VAL A 643 -6.54 -38.59 4.79
N PRO A 644 -7.31 -39.68 4.65
CA PRO A 644 -6.78 -41.03 4.75
C PRO A 644 -5.61 -41.23 3.78
N PRO A 645 -4.58 -42.04 4.13
CA PRO A 645 -3.40 -42.23 3.28
C PRO A 645 -3.72 -42.67 1.84
N ALA A 646 -4.75 -43.52 1.66
CA ALA A 646 -5.21 -43.95 0.35
C ALA A 646 -5.78 -42.78 -0.47
N THR A 647 -6.65 -41.95 0.12
CA THR A 647 -7.17 -40.72 -0.50
C THR A 647 -6.03 -39.74 -0.82
N ALA A 648 -5.06 -39.60 0.08
CA ALA A 648 -3.92 -38.70 -0.14
C ALA A 648 -3.04 -39.15 -1.31
N ALA A 649 -2.78 -40.46 -1.44
CA ALA A 649 -2.03 -41.02 -2.58
C ALA A 649 -2.74 -40.76 -3.92
N LEU A 650 -4.05 -40.99 -3.97
CA LEU A 650 -4.87 -40.72 -5.17
C LEU A 650 -4.85 -39.24 -5.57
N LEU A 651 -4.93 -38.34 -4.59
CA LEU A 651 -4.86 -36.90 -4.83
C LEU A 651 -3.49 -36.48 -5.36
N ARG A 652 -2.40 -36.99 -4.77
CA ARG A 652 -1.04 -36.72 -5.27
C ARG A 652 -0.85 -37.19 -6.70
N GLU A 653 -1.25 -38.42 -6.99
CA GLU A 653 -1.16 -38.99 -8.34
C GLU A 653 -1.97 -38.16 -9.35
N HIS A 654 -3.21 -37.80 -8.98
CA HIS A 654 -4.07 -36.98 -9.82
C HIS A 654 -3.43 -35.62 -10.16
N TYR A 655 -2.98 -34.88 -9.15
CA TYR A 655 -2.42 -33.55 -9.37
C TYR A 655 -1.02 -33.60 -10.00
N ALA A 656 -0.24 -34.66 -9.76
CA ALA A 656 1.00 -34.91 -10.50
C ALA A 656 0.73 -35.13 -12.00
N HIS A 657 -0.28 -35.93 -12.34
CA HIS A 657 -0.71 -36.15 -13.73
C HIS A 657 -1.20 -34.85 -14.39
N GLN A 658 -2.00 -34.04 -13.68
CA GLN A 658 -2.43 -32.73 -14.18
C GLN A 658 -1.27 -31.76 -14.36
N ALA A 659 -0.31 -31.72 -13.43
CA ALA A 659 0.87 -30.87 -13.53
C ALA A 659 1.76 -31.26 -14.73
N GLU A 660 1.92 -32.56 -14.98
CA GLU A 660 2.63 -33.06 -16.16
C GLU A 660 1.91 -32.66 -17.45
N LEU A 661 0.59 -32.84 -17.52
CA LEU A 661 -0.22 -32.42 -18.65
C LEU A 661 -0.10 -30.92 -18.93
N HIS A 662 -0.15 -30.07 -17.90
CA HIS A 662 0.01 -28.62 -18.06
C HIS A 662 1.44 -28.19 -18.44
N ARG A 663 2.43 -29.01 -18.11
CA ARG A 663 3.83 -28.81 -18.52
C ARG A 663 4.00 -29.10 -20.00
N ARG A 664 3.44 -30.21 -20.51
CA ARG A 664 3.60 -30.63 -21.93
C ARG A 664 2.56 -30.06 -22.89
N ALA A 665 1.39 -29.66 -22.40
CA ALA A 665 0.27 -29.20 -23.22
C ALA A 665 -0.37 -27.89 -22.73
N VAL A 666 -1.12 -27.23 -23.60
CA VAL A 666 -1.91 -26.02 -23.29
C VAL A 666 -3.34 -26.13 -23.79
N PRO A 667 -4.31 -25.47 -23.11
CA PRO A 667 -5.70 -25.46 -23.58
C PRO A 667 -5.85 -24.78 -24.94
N TYR A 668 -6.80 -25.24 -25.74
CA TYR A 668 -7.10 -24.67 -27.07
C TYR A 668 -7.32 -23.15 -27.02
N SER A 669 -7.95 -22.64 -25.96
CA SER A 669 -8.18 -21.20 -25.77
C SER A 669 -6.88 -20.41 -25.62
N LYS A 670 -5.86 -20.99 -24.97
CA LYS A 670 -4.54 -20.37 -24.83
C LYS A 670 -3.75 -20.48 -26.13
N ALA A 671 -3.77 -21.64 -26.78
CA ALA A 671 -3.16 -21.84 -28.09
C ALA A 671 -3.72 -20.86 -29.14
N ALA A 672 -5.04 -20.63 -29.14
CA ALA A 672 -5.68 -19.68 -30.04
C ALA A 672 -5.16 -18.25 -29.84
N LYS A 673 -4.96 -17.85 -28.58
CA LYS A 673 -4.39 -16.55 -28.23
C LYS A 673 -2.93 -16.42 -28.65
N GLU A 674 -2.12 -17.47 -28.46
CA GLU A 674 -0.70 -17.48 -28.86
C GLU A 674 -0.53 -17.44 -30.39
N LEU A 675 -1.40 -18.12 -31.14
CA LEU A 675 -1.40 -18.11 -32.60
C LEU A 675 -2.13 -16.90 -33.22
N GLY A 676 -2.76 -16.05 -32.41
CA GLY A 676 -3.56 -14.92 -32.89
C GLY A 676 -4.79 -15.33 -33.73
N THR A 677 -5.42 -16.46 -33.40
CA THR A 677 -6.54 -17.06 -34.13
C THR A 677 -7.72 -17.43 -33.21
N THR A 678 -8.74 -18.10 -33.74
CA THR A 678 -9.92 -18.56 -32.97
C THR A 678 -9.77 -20.01 -32.49
N VAL A 679 -10.53 -20.41 -31.46
CA VAL A 679 -10.53 -21.80 -30.96
C VAL A 679 -10.97 -22.79 -32.05
N ALA A 680 -11.93 -22.42 -32.90
CA ALA A 680 -12.36 -23.25 -34.04
C ALA A 680 -11.24 -23.43 -35.07
N ALA A 681 -10.43 -22.39 -35.31
CA ALA A 681 -9.27 -22.51 -36.18
C ALA A 681 -8.17 -23.39 -35.58
N VAL A 682 -7.96 -23.35 -34.25
CA VAL A 682 -7.07 -24.31 -33.56
C VAL A 682 -7.59 -25.74 -33.70
N GLU A 683 -8.91 -25.94 -33.62
CA GLU A 683 -9.54 -27.24 -33.82
C GLU A 683 -9.28 -27.77 -35.23
N HIS A 684 -9.46 -26.94 -36.27
CA HIS A 684 -9.08 -27.30 -37.64
C HIS A 684 -7.58 -27.56 -37.80
N LEU A 685 -6.70 -26.79 -37.16
CA LEU A 685 -5.26 -27.06 -37.21
C LEU A 685 -4.90 -28.40 -36.57
N VAL A 686 -5.67 -28.86 -35.59
CA VAL A 686 -5.53 -30.20 -35.02
C VAL A 686 -6.05 -31.28 -35.97
N GLU A 687 -7.21 -31.05 -36.61
CA GLU A 687 -7.78 -31.97 -37.61
C GLU A 687 -6.86 -32.12 -38.83
N ASP A 688 -6.23 -31.03 -39.27
CA ASP A 688 -5.28 -30.96 -40.37
C ASP A 688 -3.88 -31.51 -40.00
N GLY A 689 -3.68 -31.99 -38.75
CA GLY A 689 -2.42 -32.55 -38.27
C GLY A 689 -1.29 -31.53 -38.08
N ARG A 690 -1.60 -30.23 -38.04
CA ARG A 690 -0.64 -29.14 -37.83
C ARG A 690 -0.41 -28.82 -36.35
N LEU A 691 -1.33 -29.23 -35.48
CA LEU A 691 -1.20 -29.21 -34.04
C LEU A 691 -1.51 -30.60 -33.49
N ASP A 692 -0.70 -31.08 -32.57
CA ASP A 692 -0.92 -32.39 -31.97
C ASP A 692 -1.83 -32.25 -30.75
N LYS A 693 -2.90 -33.03 -30.75
CA LYS A 693 -3.82 -33.14 -29.62
C LYS A 693 -3.17 -33.94 -28.49
N ASP A 694 -3.33 -33.47 -27.27
CA ASP A 694 -2.96 -34.22 -26.06
C ASP A 694 -4.22 -34.64 -25.27
N GLU A 695 -4.03 -35.34 -24.17
CA GLU A 695 -5.06 -35.70 -23.20
C GLU A 695 -5.86 -34.47 -22.76
N ARG A 696 -7.15 -34.68 -22.47
CA ARG A 696 -8.00 -33.61 -21.94
C ARG A 696 -7.60 -33.31 -20.50
N ALA A 697 -7.66 -32.03 -20.12
CA ALA A 697 -7.56 -31.65 -18.72
C ALA A 697 -8.73 -32.24 -17.91
N TYR A 698 -8.56 -32.36 -16.60
CA TYR A 698 -9.59 -32.96 -15.72
C TYR A 698 -10.96 -32.27 -15.84
N ASP A 699 -10.97 -30.97 -16.07
CA ASP A 699 -12.18 -30.17 -16.27
C ASP A 699 -12.77 -30.28 -17.69
N GLY A 700 -12.31 -31.25 -18.48
CA GLY A 700 -12.81 -31.57 -19.82
C GLY A 700 -12.24 -30.69 -20.94
N ARG A 701 -11.38 -29.72 -20.62
CA ARG A 701 -10.77 -28.84 -21.64
C ARG A 701 -9.88 -29.63 -22.58
N ARG A 702 -9.99 -29.31 -23.86
CA ARG A 702 -9.16 -29.87 -24.94
C ARG A 702 -7.79 -29.19 -24.93
N MET A 703 -6.74 -30.00 -25.08
CA MET A 703 -5.34 -29.58 -24.96
C MET A 703 -4.57 -29.90 -26.25
N VAL A 704 -3.62 -29.02 -26.61
CA VAL A 704 -2.63 -29.26 -27.67
C VAL A 704 -1.23 -29.27 -27.08
N THR A 705 -0.31 -30.05 -27.64
CA THR A 705 1.07 -30.11 -27.18
C THR A 705 1.77 -28.76 -27.37
N ARG A 706 2.60 -28.36 -26.41
CA ARG A 706 3.39 -27.12 -26.53
C ARG A 706 4.42 -27.19 -27.65
N GLU A 707 4.92 -28.38 -27.94
CA GLU A 707 5.88 -28.62 -29.02
C GLU A 707 5.27 -28.29 -30.38
N SER A 708 4.11 -28.86 -30.70
CA SER A 708 3.40 -28.57 -31.95
C SER A 708 2.96 -27.10 -32.03
N LEU A 709 2.55 -26.50 -30.91
CA LEU A 709 2.20 -25.07 -30.85
C LEU A 709 3.42 -24.16 -31.12
N ALA A 710 4.58 -24.48 -30.56
CA ALA A 710 5.81 -23.74 -30.80
C ALA A 710 6.24 -23.84 -32.27
N GLY A 711 6.15 -25.03 -32.87
CA GLY A 711 6.39 -25.24 -34.30
C GLY A 711 5.43 -24.43 -35.18
N ALA A 712 4.14 -24.43 -34.85
CA ALA A 712 3.13 -23.65 -35.57
C ALA A 712 3.31 -22.13 -35.43
N THR A 713 3.89 -21.66 -34.32
CA THR A 713 4.17 -20.22 -34.11
C THR A 713 5.38 -19.74 -34.91
N GLN A 714 6.36 -20.63 -35.15
CA GLN A 714 7.56 -20.33 -35.94
C GLN A 714 7.33 -20.39 -37.45
N GLN A 715 6.29 -21.09 -37.90
CA GLN A 715 5.84 -21.01 -39.29
C GLN A 715 4.86 -19.84 -39.43
N PRO A 716 5.26 -18.70 -40.03
CA PRO A 716 4.33 -17.63 -40.31
C PRO A 716 3.20 -18.20 -41.16
N VAL A 717 2.00 -18.29 -40.59
CA VAL A 717 0.78 -18.57 -41.34
C VAL A 717 0.70 -17.45 -42.37
N ARG A 718 1.06 -17.76 -43.62
CA ARG A 718 0.81 -16.88 -44.77
C ARG A 718 -0.68 -16.61 -44.73
N ARG A 719 -1.06 -15.43 -44.24
CA ARG A 719 -2.42 -14.92 -44.43
C ARG A 719 -2.66 -15.01 -45.93
N PRO A 720 -3.66 -15.75 -46.41
CA PRO A 720 -4.00 -15.71 -47.81
C PRO A 720 -4.25 -14.24 -48.14
N THR A 721 -3.40 -13.68 -49.00
CA THR A 721 -3.63 -12.37 -49.59
C THR A 721 -5.04 -12.42 -50.14
N PRO A 722 -5.95 -11.51 -49.74
CA PRO A 722 -7.29 -11.52 -50.28
C PRO A 722 -7.16 -11.36 -51.79
N THR A 723 -7.39 -12.43 -52.53
CA THR A 723 -7.59 -12.38 -53.98
C THR A 723 -8.81 -11.49 -54.18
N VAL A 724 -8.56 -10.24 -54.57
CA VAL A 724 -9.60 -9.34 -55.05
C VAL A 724 -10.21 -10.06 -56.25
N ARG A 725 -11.48 -10.43 -56.10
CA ARG A 725 -12.26 -11.07 -57.14
C ARG A 725 -12.83 -9.96 -58.00
N ASP A 726 -12.14 -9.62 -59.09
CA ASP A 726 -12.55 -8.58 -60.05
C ASP A 726 -13.93 -8.88 -60.70
N ASP A 727 -14.43 -10.11 -60.52
CA ASP A 727 -15.75 -10.57 -60.98
C ASP A 727 -16.91 -10.18 -60.04
N LEU A 728 -16.64 -9.63 -58.84
CA LEU A 728 -17.65 -9.29 -57.84
C LEU A 728 -17.71 -7.79 -57.56
N MET A 729 -18.93 -7.24 -57.52
CA MET A 729 -19.20 -5.86 -57.10
C MET A 729 -19.95 -5.85 -55.76
N THR A 730 -19.51 -5.00 -54.85
CA THR A 730 -20.21 -4.70 -53.59
C THR A 730 -21.51 -3.93 -53.87
N TRP A 731 -22.47 -3.95 -52.94
CA TRP A 731 -23.71 -3.17 -53.07
C TRP A 731 -23.44 -1.66 -53.31
N ALA A 732 -22.38 -1.12 -52.71
CA ALA A 732 -21.98 0.27 -52.91
C ALA A 732 -21.47 0.54 -54.33
N GLU A 733 -20.67 -0.36 -54.89
CA GLU A 733 -20.18 -0.28 -56.28
C GLU A 733 -21.33 -0.45 -57.29
N VAL A 734 -22.27 -1.35 -57.01
CA VAL A 734 -23.48 -1.51 -57.83
C VAL A 734 -24.31 -0.23 -57.80
N SER A 735 -24.54 0.32 -56.61
CA SER A 735 -25.30 1.57 -56.45
C SER A 735 -24.62 2.74 -57.17
N ALA A 736 -23.28 2.81 -57.14
CA ALA A 736 -22.53 3.82 -57.88
C ALA A 736 -22.61 3.63 -59.41
N ALA A 737 -22.54 2.38 -59.88
CA ALA A 737 -22.59 2.04 -61.31
C ALA A 737 -23.99 2.17 -61.93
N THR A 738 -25.04 1.83 -61.18
CA THR A 738 -26.43 1.83 -61.68
C THR A 738 -27.24 3.04 -61.23
N GLY A 739 -26.80 3.75 -60.18
CA GLY A 739 -27.53 4.83 -59.51
C GLY A 739 -28.78 4.37 -58.74
N LEU A 740 -28.93 3.06 -58.52
CA LEU A 740 -30.07 2.48 -57.81
C LEU A 740 -29.85 2.52 -56.29
N ALA A 741 -30.95 2.64 -55.53
CA ALA A 741 -30.90 2.50 -54.08
C ALA A 741 -30.76 1.02 -53.69
N SER A 742 -30.30 0.76 -52.46
CA SER A 742 -30.09 -0.62 -52.00
C SER A 742 -31.35 -1.49 -52.03
N ALA A 743 -32.53 -0.89 -51.83
CA ALA A 743 -33.81 -1.60 -51.92
C ALA A 743 -34.12 -2.07 -53.35
N ASP A 744 -33.80 -1.24 -54.36
CA ASP A 744 -34.01 -1.58 -55.77
C ASP A 744 -33.02 -2.66 -56.24
N ILE A 745 -31.78 -2.62 -55.73
CA ILE A 745 -30.79 -3.67 -55.97
C ILE A 745 -31.26 -4.99 -55.36
N ASP A 746 -31.82 -4.97 -54.14
CA ASP A 746 -32.38 -6.17 -53.51
C ASP A 746 -33.59 -6.71 -54.31
N ALA A 747 -34.43 -5.85 -54.89
CA ALA A 747 -35.54 -6.25 -55.78
C ALA A 747 -35.01 -6.91 -57.07
N LEU A 748 -34.01 -6.33 -57.74
CA LEU A 748 -33.40 -6.91 -58.94
C LEU A 748 -32.70 -8.25 -58.67
N VAL A 749 -32.18 -8.46 -57.47
CA VAL A 749 -31.67 -9.76 -57.03
C VAL A 749 -32.81 -10.76 -56.82
N ALA A 750 -33.93 -10.33 -56.24
CA ALA A 750 -35.10 -11.18 -56.03
C ALA A 750 -35.74 -11.61 -57.36
N ASP A 751 -35.77 -10.71 -58.34
CA ASP A 751 -36.29 -10.96 -59.70
C ASP A 751 -35.30 -11.73 -60.60
N GLY A 752 -34.12 -12.08 -60.07
CA GLY A 752 -33.11 -12.86 -60.78
C GLY A 752 -32.32 -12.10 -61.85
N MET A 753 -32.52 -10.77 -61.97
CA MET A 753 -31.77 -9.93 -62.90
C MET A 753 -30.33 -9.67 -62.45
N LEU A 754 -30.09 -9.63 -61.13
CA LEU A 754 -28.74 -9.59 -60.56
C LEU A 754 -28.42 -10.89 -59.82
N VAL A 755 -27.22 -11.44 -60.06
CA VAL A 755 -26.80 -12.69 -59.43
C VAL A 755 -26.06 -12.39 -58.13
N ARG A 756 -26.70 -12.67 -56.98
CA ARG A 756 -26.10 -12.49 -55.66
C ARG A 756 -25.10 -13.58 -55.33
N VAL A 757 -23.91 -13.16 -54.87
CA VAL A 757 -22.86 -14.03 -54.35
C VAL A 757 -22.50 -13.59 -52.93
N GLN A 758 -22.41 -14.54 -52.01
CA GLN A 758 -21.99 -14.27 -50.64
C GLN A 758 -20.48 -14.48 -50.51
N HIS A 759 -19.73 -13.39 -50.29
CA HIS A 759 -18.27 -13.43 -50.14
C HIS A 759 -17.85 -12.67 -48.88
N GLN A 760 -16.99 -13.28 -48.05
CA GLN A 760 -16.52 -12.70 -46.77
C GLN A 760 -17.62 -12.11 -45.88
N ARG A 761 -18.78 -12.79 -45.78
CA ARG A 761 -19.96 -12.37 -45.01
C ARG A 761 -20.59 -11.04 -45.45
N ARG A 762 -20.22 -10.49 -46.62
CA ARG A 762 -20.85 -9.31 -47.24
C ARG A 762 -21.62 -9.73 -48.50
N ARG A 763 -22.67 -8.97 -48.81
CA ARG A 763 -23.49 -9.17 -50.02
C ARG A 763 -22.73 -8.58 -51.22
N HIS A 764 -22.49 -9.40 -52.24
CA HIS A 764 -21.91 -8.99 -53.53
C HIS A 764 -22.81 -9.46 -54.68
N VAL A 765 -22.71 -8.83 -55.83
CA VAL A 765 -23.31 -9.32 -57.08
C VAL A 765 -22.22 -9.54 -58.12
N THR A 766 -22.47 -10.40 -59.10
CA THR A 766 -21.50 -10.59 -60.19
C THR A 766 -21.45 -9.35 -61.08
N ARG A 767 -20.24 -8.88 -61.42
CA ARG A 767 -20.03 -7.76 -62.36
C ARG A 767 -20.71 -8.04 -63.70
N VAL A 768 -20.69 -9.30 -64.15
CA VAL A 768 -21.36 -9.74 -65.39
C VAL A 768 -22.88 -9.51 -65.34
N SER A 769 -23.56 -9.79 -64.23
CA SER A 769 -25.00 -9.53 -64.13
C SER A 769 -25.32 -8.03 -64.11
N VAL A 770 -24.44 -7.19 -63.53
CA VAL A 770 -24.59 -5.73 -63.52
C VAL A 770 -24.38 -5.15 -64.93
N LEU A 771 -23.34 -5.60 -65.64
CA LEU A 771 -23.08 -5.17 -67.01
C LEU A 771 -24.19 -5.58 -67.96
N ARG A 772 -24.75 -6.79 -67.80
CA ARG A 772 -25.92 -7.23 -68.59
C ARG A 772 -27.14 -6.35 -68.33
N TYR A 773 -27.44 -6.12 -67.05
CA TYR A 773 -28.55 -5.24 -66.66
C TYR A 773 -28.41 -3.84 -67.25
N LEU A 774 -27.22 -3.23 -67.14
CA LEU A 774 -26.93 -1.90 -67.71
C LEU A 774 -27.00 -1.90 -69.24
N ALA A 775 -26.51 -2.92 -69.91
CA ALA A 775 -26.58 -3.01 -71.37
C ALA A 775 -28.04 -3.06 -71.89
N GLU A 776 -28.94 -3.64 -71.11
CA GLU A 776 -30.36 -3.77 -71.47
C GLU A 776 -31.21 -2.57 -71.04
N HIS A 777 -30.90 -1.93 -69.90
CA HIS A 777 -31.81 -0.96 -69.26
C HIS A 777 -31.24 0.46 -69.15
N ASP A 778 -29.92 0.64 -69.11
CA ASP A 778 -29.29 1.96 -69.10
C ASP A 778 -27.91 1.94 -69.77
N PRO A 779 -27.87 1.87 -71.11
CA PRO A 779 -26.61 1.72 -71.85
C PRO A 779 -25.65 2.89 -71.65
N SER A 780 -26.18 4.06 -71.26
CA SER A 780 -25.39 5.27 -71.02
C SER A 780 -24.45 5.15 -69.82
N ARG A 781 -24.76 4.25 -68.88
CA ARG A 781 -23.98 3.99 -67.67
C ARG A 781 -23.05 2.78 -67.76
N LEU A 782 -23.08 2.05 -68.87
CA LEU A 782 -22.22 0.86 -69.07
C LEU A 782 -20.73 1.18 -68.90
N ALA A 783 -20.30 2.37 -69.35
CA ALA A 783 -18.92 2.83 -69.25
C ALA A 783 -18.44 3.12 -67.82
N LEU A 784 -19.35 3.25 -66.84
CA LEU A 784 -19.03 3.44 -65.42
C LEU A 784 -18.84 2.13 -64.65
N ALA A 785 -19.26 1.00 -65.25
CA ALA A 785 -19.29 -0.31 -64.61
C ALA A 785 -18.19 -1.28 -65.12
N VAL A 786 -17.53 -0.92 -66.22
CA VAL A 786 -16.33 -1.59 -66.77
C VAL A 786 -15.11 -1.04 -66.07
#